data_AF-A0A6P1INN2-F1
#
_entry.id   AF-A0A6P1INN2-F1
#
_cell.length_a   1.000
_cell.length_b   1.000
_cell.length_c   1.000
_cell.angle_alpha   90.00
_cell.angle_beta   90.00
_cell.angle_gamma   90.00
#
_symmetry.space_group_name_H-M   'P 1'
#
loop_
_entity.id
_entity.type
_entity.pdbx_description
1 polymer ?
#
loop_
_entity_poly.entity_id
_entity_poly.type
_entity_poly.pdbx_seq_one_letter_code
_entity_poly.pdbx_strand_id
1 'polypeptide(L)'
;MSNTTATPSAVAHSPAAAAHEGGQFALLGQRRFAPFFWTQFLGAANDNLFKFAFTVMVTYQLQVAWLPPALAGLVIGALFILPFLLFSATSGQLADKYDKKTLIVFVKRLEVLIMAVAAWAFFSASVPLLLLCTFLMGLHSTLFGPVKFAYLPHHLSERELTGGNGMVEMGTFVAILLGNLAGGLIIAIPEIGAHHVGFSCVALALIGRLTAQAVPVTPATDPGLTINWNPFTETWRNLKLAHGNTVVFRSVLGISWMWFFGAVFLSQFPSFAKEVLHGNEQVASLLLIVFSVGIGTGSLLCEVLSRRHVEIGLVPLGAFGMSVFSIDLYFASRGLPTVAAQGVAQFVVVPGHWRVLVDLTLLSLFAGLYSVPMYALIQMRSQPTHRARIIAANNILNALFMIGSAVMAGALLKAGFTIPQMFLLVGLANAVVAFYIFLLVPEYLLRFVAWVASRCVYRFKVTGDAHIPTEGAAIIVCNHVSYVDAVLLMAASPRPMRFLMDHRIFKVPVLGWLFRLAKAIPIAPQKEDPVAYEAAFEAAAAVLREGDLLAIFPEGGITTDGALQPFKGGVMKILERAEADGLQVPVIPMALTHLWGSFFSRVEMHNGTKTAMVRPFRRGVFNRVGLNVGEPLASHAVTPEGLHVRVAQLLH
;
A
#
# COMPACT_ATOMS: atom_id res chain seq x y z
N MET A 1 -24.89 34.50 -36.84
CA MET A 1 -23.67 35.03 -36.21
C MET A 1 -23.34 34.14 -35.02
N SER A 2 -22.08 33.75 -34.90
CA SER A 2 -21.58 32.49 -34.32
C SER A 2 -21.71 32.36 -32.80
N ASN A 3 -22.26 31.22 -32.36
CA ASN A 3 -22.05 30.66 -31.02
C ASN A 3 -20.69 29.95 -31.01
N THR A 4 -19.69 30.55 -30.37
CA THR A 4 -18.41 29.91 -30.08
C THR A 4 -18.53 29.07 -28.81
N THR A 5 -18.67 27.76 -29.00
CA THR A 5 -18.48 26.74 -27.96
C THR A 5 -17.02 26.74 -27.53
N ALA A 6 -16.76 27.16 -26.29
CA ALA A 6 -15.45 27.06 -25.67
C ALA A 6 -15.12 25.58 -25.43
N THR A 7 -14.10 25.08 -26.12
CA THR A 7 -13.45 23.80 -25.86
C THR A 7 -12.78 23.85 -24.47
N PRO A 8 -12.91 22.82 -23.62
CA PRO A 8 -12.15 22.77 -22.37
C PRO A 8 -10.66 22.61 -22.71
N SER A 9 -9.84 23.52 -22.19
CA SER A 9 -8.38 23.48 -22.33
C SER A 9 -7.85 22.17 -21.77
N ALA A 10 -7.23 21.36 -22.63
CA ALA A 10 -6.45 20.21 -22.22
C ALA A 10 -5.40 20.64 -21.19
N VAL A 11 -5.47 20.08 -19.98
CA VAL A 11 -4.41 20.24 -18.98
C VAL A 11 -3.15 19.64 -19.59
N ALA A 12 -2.17 20.50 -19.89
CA ALA A 12 -0.88 20.07 -20.39
C ALA A 12 -0.25 19.12 -19.37
N HIS A 13 -0.17 17.83 -19.70
CA HIS A 13 0.63 16.87 -18.96
C HIS A 13 2.07 17.38 -18.96
N SER A 14 2.62 17.68 -17.78
CA SER A 14 4.07 17.87 -17.65
C SER A 14 4.79 16.62 -18.20
N PRO A 15 5.91 16.78 -18.89
CA PRO A 15 6.65 15.64 -19.45
C PRO A 15 6.94 14.66 -18.31
N ALA A 16 6.54 13.39 -18.52
CA ALA A 16 6.77 12.32 -17.56
C ALA A 16 8.25 12.35 -17.15
N ALA A 17 8.50 12.61 -15.87
CA ALA A 17 9.86 12.60 -15.33
C ALA A 17 10.48 11.24 -15.66
N ALA A 18 11.61 11.25 -16.37
CA ALA A 18 12.32 10.04 -16.75
C ALA A 18 12.50 9.16 -15.50
N ALA A 19 11.96 7.93 -15.55
CA ALA A 19 12.06 6.98 -14.46
C ALA A 19 13.54 6.70 -14.19
N HIS A 20 14.03 7.10 -13.01
CA HIS A 20 15.43 6.90 -12.67
C HIS A 20 15.74 5.43 -12.37
N GLU A 21 16.92 4.96 -12.81
CA GLU A 21 17.40 3.60 -12.56
C GLU A 21 17.77 3.35 -11.08
N GLY A 22 17.90 4.38 -10.24
CA GLY A 22 18.15 4.25 -8.80
C GLY A 22 16.91 3.77 -8.02
N GLY A 23 17.09 2.86 -7.05
CA GLY A 23 15.99 2.42 -6.15
C GLY A 23 15.45 3.55 -5.26
N GLN A 24 14.44 3.29 -4.42
CA GLN A 24 13.74 4.31 -3.62
C GLN A 24 14.62 5.30 -2.85
N PHE A 25 15.81 4.88 -2.39
CA PHE A 25 16.74 5.78 -1.70
C PHE A 25 17.27 6.92 -2.58
N ALA A 26 17.30 6.74 -3.90
CA ALA A 26 17.67 7.80 -4.84
C ALA A 26 16.72 9.00 -4.75
N LEU A 27 15.46 8.80 -4.33
CA LEU A 27 14.49 9.87 -4.12
C LEU A 27 14.97 10.87 -3.03
N LEU A 28 15.75 10.42 -2.04
CA LEU A 28 16.30 11.30 -1.00
C LEU A 28 17.35 12.29 -1.51
N GLY A 29 17.90 12.07 -2.71
CA GLY A 29 18.78 13.04 -3.38
C GLY A 29 18.03 14.04 -4.26
N GLN A 30 16.74 13.81 -4.53
CA GLN A 30 16.00 14.57 -5.54
C GLN A 30 15.31 15.80 -4.93
N ARG A 31 15.47 16.96 -5.58
CA ARG A 31 14.84 18.23 -5.15
C ARG A 31 13.31 18.16 -5.04
N ARG A 32 12.66 17.29 -5.83
CA ARG A 32 11.20 17.10 -5.80
C ARG A 32 10.70 16.26 -4.63
N PHE A 33 11.56 15.50 -3.95
CA PHE A 33 11.14 14.57 -2.88
C PHE A 33 11.86 14.84 -1.55
N ALA A 34 13.18 15.06 -1.56
CA ALA A 34 13.97 15.17 -0.34
C ALA A 34 13.50 16.27 0.63
N PRO A 35 13.21 17.52 0.20
CA PRO A 35 12.72 18.55 1.11
C PRO A 35 11.39 18.18 1.75
N PHE A 36 10.50 17.56 0.97
CA PHE A 36 9.20 17.07 1.44
C PHE A 36 9.36 15.96 2.47
N PHE A 37 10.20 14.96 2.17
CA PHE A 37 10.51 13.85 3.07
C PHE A 37 11.03 14.37 4.42
N TRP A 38 12.05 15.24 4.40
CA TRP A 38 12.64 15.77 5.64
C TRP A 38 11.66 16.67 6.42
N THR A 39 10.83 17.45 5.73
CA THR A 39 9.77 18.25 6.38
C THR A 39 8.82 17.35 7.17
N GLN A 40 8.37 16.26 6.56
CA GLN A 40 7.45 15.29 7.16
C GLN A 40 8.12 14.44 8.25
N PHE A 41 9.38 14.03 8.05
CA PHE A 41 10.17 13.30 9.03
C PHE A 41 10.37 14.13 10.31
N LEU A 42 10.80 15.39 10.17
CA LEU A 42 11.02 16.30 11.30
C LEU A 42 9.73 16.61 12.05
N GLY A 43 8.62 16.82 11.32
CA GLY A 43 7.30 16.99 11.96
C GLY A 43 6.89 15.77 12.77
N ALA A 44 6.98 14.57 12.18
CA ALA A 44 6.65 13.34 12.90
C ALA A 44 7.57 13.10 14.12
N ALA A 45 8.86 13.40 14.01
CA ALA A 45 9.79 13.26 15.12
C ALA A 45 9.46 14.23 16.25
N ASN A 46 9.11 15.47 15.91
CA ASN A 46 8.76 16.51 16.87
C ASN A 46 7.46 16.20 17.62
N ASP A 47 6.40 15.78 16.91
CA ASP A 47 5.13 15.36 17.50
C ASP A 47 5.34 14.28 18.59
N ASN A 48 6.21 13.31 18.30
CA ASN A 48 6.46 12.17 19.18
C ASN A 48 7.41 12.53 20.32
N LEU A 49 8.44 13.35 20.07
CA LEU A 49 9.28 13.91 21.12
C LEU A 49 8.46 14.68 22.14
N PHE A 50 7.61 15.60 21.68
CA PHE A 50 6.72 16.39 22.51
C PHE A 50 5.76 15.50 23.32
N LYS A 51 4.97 14.65 22.65
CA LYS A 51 3.93 13.85 23.30
C LYS A 51 4.49 12.84 24.28
N PHE A 52 5.58 12.17 23.93
CA PHE A 52 6.15 11.15 24.79
C PHE A 52 6.81 11.78 26.01
N ALA A 53 7.58 12.86 25.84
CA ALA A 53 8.13 13.63 26.96
C ALA A 53 7.02 14.12 27.90
N PHE A 54 5.94 14.67 27.36
CA PHE A 54 4.80 15.12 28.15
C PHE A 54 4.14 13.96 28.92
N THR A 55 3.94 12.82 28.25
CA THR A 55 3.37 11.63 28.89
C THR A 55 4.23 11.14 30.05
N VAL A 56 5.56 11.07 29.87
CA VAL A 56 6.50 10.66 30.91
C VAL A 56 6.49 11.67 32.07
N MET A 57 6.50 12.97 31.78
CA MET A 57 6.47 14.01 32.80
C MET A 57 5.22 13.92 33.69
N VAL A 58 4.02 13.76 33.11
CA VAL A 58 2.77 13.61 33.88
C VAL A 58 2.70 12.27 34.61
N THR A 59 3.29 11.21 34.04
CA THR A 59 3.23 9.89 34.67
C THR A 59 4.16 9.78 35.87
N TYR A 60 5.36 10.38 35.78
CA TYR A 60 6.43 10.12 36.74
C TYR A 60 6.92 11.33 37.54
N GLN A 61 6.77 12.55 37.01
CA GLN A 61 7.36 13.75 37.62
C GLN A 61 6.32 14.71 38.22
N LEU A 62 5.13 14.79 37.63
CA LEU A 62 4.05 15.67 38.05
C LEU A 62 2.86 14.86 38.55
N GLN A 63 2.44 15.07 39.81
CA GLN A 63 1.18 14.51 40.30
C GLN A 63 0.03 15.49 40.05
N VAL A 64 -0.84 15.13 39.10
CA VAL A 64 -2.01 15.94 38.73
C VAL A 64 -3.27 15.30 39.29
N ALA A 65 -3.94 15.98 40.23
CA ALA A 65 -5.10 15.42 40.94
C ALA A 65 -6.24 14.96 40.03
N TRP A 66 -6.49 15.67 38.93
CA TRP A 66 -7.57 15.37 37.98
C TRP A 66 -7.14 14.46 36.81
N LEU A 67 -5.85 14.16 36.66
CA LEU A 67 -5.32 13.30 35.60
C LEU A 67 -4.46 12.19 36.21
N PRO A 68 -5.05 11.03 36.53
CA PRO A 68 -4.30 9.89 37.06
C PRO A 68 -3.18 9.45 36.10
N PRO A 69 -1.99 9.09 36.60
CA PRO A 69 -0.87 8.63 35.77
C PRO A 69 -1.24 7.50 34.80
N ALA A 70 -2.07 6.56 35.24
CA ALA A 70 -2.54 5.43 34.42
C ALA A 70 -3.37 5.85 33.20
N LEU A 71 -4.00 7.03 33.23
CA LEU A 71 -4.83 7.57 32.14
C LEU A 71 -4.09 8.60 31.28
N ALA A 72 -2.92 9.09 31.70
CA ALA A 72 -2.22 10.19 31.04
C ALA A 72 -1.94 9.89 29.56
N GLY A 73 -1.31 8.75 29.26
CA GLY A 73 -1.01 8.35 27.87
C GLY A 73 -2.25 8.19 27.00
N LEU A 74 -3.34 7.64 27.57
CA LEU A 74 -4.62 7.46 26.87
C LEU A 74 -5.25 8.82 26.52
N VAL A 75 -5.31 9.75 27.48
CA VAL A 75 -5.90 11.08 27.29
C VAL A 75 -5.08 11.89 26.29
N ILE A 76 -3.76 11.92 26.42
CA ILE A 76 -2.87 12.63 25.49
C ILE A 76 -2.98 12.04 24.08
N GLY A 77 -3.01 10.71 23.96
CA GLY A 77 -3.21 10.02 22.69
C GLY A 77 -4.55 10.35 22.03
N ALA A 78 -5.65 10.25 22.79
CA ALA A 78 -7.00 10.54 22.30
C ALA A 78 -7.15 12.01 21.88
N LEU A 79 -6.60 12.94 22.66
CA LEU A 79 -6.63 14.37 22.37
C LEU A 79 -5.86 14.72 21.09
N PHE A 80 -4.78 14.00 20.79
CA PHE A 80 -4.03 14.14 19.55
C PHE A 80 -4.79 13.59 18.33
N ILE A 81 -5.58 12.51 18.49
CA ILE A 81 -6.35 11.88 17.41
C ILE A 81 -7.64 12.66 17.12
N LEU A 82 -8.25 13.28 18.13
CA LEU A 82 -9.53 13.98 18.02
C LEU A 82 -9.62 14.98 16.84
N PRO A 83 -8.62 15.82 16.55
CA PRO A 83 -8.65 16.70 15.39
C PRO A 83 -8.81 16.00 14.03
N PHE A 84 -8.32 14.77 13.88
CA PHE A 84 -8.47 14.00 12.64
C PHE A 84 -9.95 13.70 12.36
N LEU A 85 -10.73 13.43 13.42
CA LEU A 85 -12.17 13.19 13.30
C LEU A 85 -12.92 14.49 12.98
N LEU A 86 -12.52 15.61 13.59
CA LEU A 86 -13.26 16.87 13.51
C LEU A 86 -12.94 17.71 12.27
N PHE A 87 -11.69 17.70 11.81
CA PHE A 87 -11.19 18.69 10.84
C PHE A 87 -10.61 18.06 9.56
N SER A 88 -10.51 16.73 9.46
CA SER A 88 -9.88 16.14 8.27
C SER A 88 -10.68 16.40 6.99
N ALA A 89 -12.02 16.38 7.06
CA ALA A 89 -12.87 16.71 5.90
C ALA A 89 -12.60 18.12 5.36
N THR A 90 -12.49 19.12 6.24
CA THR A 90 -12.12 20.50 5.89
C THR A 90 -10.70 20.59 5.38
N SER A 91 -9.76 19.88 6.00
CA SER A 91 -8.36 19.79 5.55
C SER A 91 -8.24 19.28 4.11
N GLY A 92 -9.03 18.27 3.74
CA GLY A 92 -9.09 17.78 2.36
C GLY A 92 -9.52 18.85 1.36
N GLN A 93 -10.52 19.66 1.70
CA GLN A 93 -10.96 20.77 0.85
C GLN A 93 -9.88 21.86 0.74
N LEU A 94 -9.21 22.20 1.84
CA LEU A 94 -8.11 23.17 1.85
C LEU A 94 -6.97 22.68 0.94
N ALA A 95 -6.62 21.39 1.03
CA ALA A 95 -5.59 20.76 0.22
C ALA A 95 -5.92 20.76 -1.27
N ASP A 96 -7.19 20.60 -1.65
CA ASP A 96 -7.61 20.70 -3.05
C ASP A 96 -7.58 22.16 -3.55
N LYS A 97 -8.03 23.11 -2.71
CA LYS A 97 -8.18 24.53 -3.06
C LYS A 97 -6.89 25.32 -3.16
N TYR A 98 -5.94 25.07 -2.27
CA TYR A 98 -4.70 25.86 -2.18
C TYR A 98 -3.50 25.10 -2.74
N ASP A 99 -2.46 25.87 -3.11
CA ASP A 99 -1.16 25.32 -3.48
C ASP A 99 -0.55 24.53 -2.31
N LYS A 100 -0.04 23.32 -2.60
CA LYS A 100 0.36 22.37 -1.55
C LYS A 100 1.62 22.86 -0.84
N LYS A 101 2.55 23.54 -1.53
CA LYS A 101 3.73 24.14 -0.89
C LYS A 101 3.31 25.20 0.13
N THR A 102 2.37 26.06 -0.24
CA THR A 102 1.85 27.13 0.62
C THR A 102 1.24 26.55 1.89
N LEU A 103 0.45 25.48 1.78
CA LEU A 103 -0.10 24.77 2.92
C LEU A 103 0.98 24.10 3.78
N ILE A 104 1.95 23.41 3.18
CA ILE A 104 3.08 22.79 3.91
C ILE A 104 3.82 23.85 4.75
N VAL A 105 4.14 24.99 4.13
CA VAL A 105 4.84 26.08 4.82
C VAL A 105 3.97 26.71 5.90
N PHE A 106 2.68 26.91 5.65
CA PHE A 106 1.73 27.42 6.66
C PHE A 106 1.65 26.50 7.88
N VAL A 107 1.48 25.20 7.65
CA VAL A 107 1.41 24.17 8.68
C VAL A 107 2.71 24.16 9.51
N LYS A 108 3.89 24.25 8.88
CA LYS A 108 5.15 24.35 9.64
C LYS A 108 5.36 25.68 10.37
N ARG A 109 4.72 26.78 9.96
CA ARG A 109 4.70 28.03 10.76
C ARG A 109 3.85 27.84 12.01
N LEU A 110 2.70 27.19 11.87
CA LEU A 110 1.83 26.82 12.97
C LEU A 110 2.58 25.91 13.97
N GLU A 111 3.36 24.93 13.49
CA GLU A 111 4.19 24.08 14.36
C GLU A 111 5.16 24.87 15.23
N VAL A 112 5.89 25.83 14.65
CA VAL A 112 6.83 26.68 15.42
C VAL A 112 6.10 27.45 16.53
N LEU A 113 4.91 27.98 16.23
CA LEU A 113 4.11 28.68 17.22
C LEU A 113 3.64 27.74 18.34
N ILE A 114 3.09 26.57 17.98
CA ILE A 114 2.62 25.58 18.97
C ILE A 114 3.80 25.10 19.83
N MET A 115 4.97 24.85 19.22
CA MET A 115 6.16 24.41 19.96
C MET A 115 6.75 25.50 20.86
N ALA A 116 6.65 26.78 20.50
CA ALA A 116 7.04 27.88 21.38
C ALA A 116 6.13 27.94 22.62
N VAL A 117 4.80 27.78 22.42
CA VAL A 117 3.84 27.70 23.53
C VAL A 117 4.07 26.44 24.37
N ALA A 118 4.37 25.31 23.74
CA ALA A 118 4.71 24.06 24.43
C ALA A 118 6.00 24.18 25.25
N ALA A 119 7.02 24.87 24.74
CA ALA A 119 8.25 25.13 25.47
C ALA A 119 7.97 25.94 26.74
N TRP A 120 7.21 27.02 26.62
CA TRP A 120 6.75 27.78 27.79
C TRP A 120 5.96 26.89 28.78
N ALA A 121 5.07 26.05 28.26
CA ALA A 121 4.26 25.15 29.07
C ALA A 121 5.09 24.09 29.82
N PHE A 122 6.18 23.60 29.23
CA PHE A 122 7.13 22.73 29.92
C PHE A 122 7.89 23.48 31.01
N PHE A 123 8.34 24.70 30.74
CA PHE A 123 9.08 25.50 31.73
C PHE A 123 8.19 25.85 32.93
N SER A 124 6.92 26.15 32.69
CA SER A 124 5.94 26.45 33.72
C SER A 124 5.23 25.22 34.29
N ALA A 125 5.59 24.00 33.87
CA ALA A 125 4.91 22.74 34.19
C ALA A 125 3.36 22.78 34.04
N SER A 126 2.84 23.53 33.06
CA SER A 126 1.40 23.73 32.86
C SER A 126 0.77 22.61 32.03
N VAL A 127 0.24 21.60 32.72
CA VAL A 127 -0.42 20.44 32.11
C VAL A 127 -1.61 20.82 31.19
N PRO A 128 -2.51 21.76 31.57
CA PRO A 128 -3.59 22.19 30.67
C PRO A 128 -3.08 22.79 29.36
N LEU A 129 -1.99 23.56 29.41
CA LEU A 129 -1.41 24.18 28.21
C LEU A 129 -0.70 23.13 27.33
N LEU A 130 -0.05 22.13 27.93
CA LEU A 130 0.51 20.99 27.20
C LEU A 130 -0.57 20.11 26.55
N LEU A 131 -1.73 19.93 27.20
CA LEU A 131 -2.88 19.29 26.57
C LEU A 131 -3.41 20.10 25.38
N LEU A 132 -3.53 21.42 25.54
CA LEU A 132 -3.91 22.30 24.43
C LEU A 132 -2.92 22.18 23.25
N CYS A 133 -1.61 22.21 23.52
CA CYS A 133 -0.59 21.98 22.50
C CYS A 133 -0.70 20.59 21.86
N THR A 134 -1.07 19.55 22.61
CA THR A 134 -1.32 18.20 22.08
C THR A 134 -2.46 18.20 21.06
N PHE A 135 -3.58 18.87 21.39
CA PHE A 135 -4.70 19.04 20.46
C PHE A 135 -4.29 19.85 19.22
N LEU A 136 -3.56 20.95 19.40
CA LEU A 136 -3.11 21.79 18.29
C LEU A 136 -2.12 21.07 17.37
N MET A 137 -1.26 20.19 17.92
CA MET A 137 -0.40 19.33 17.12
C MET A 137 -1.18 18.24 16.38
N GLY A 138 -2.24 17.71 16.97
CA GLY A 138 -3.18 16.84 16.25
C GLY A 138 -3.85 17.57 15.07
N LEU A 139 -4.24 18.84 15.27
CA LEU A 139 -4.80 19.69 14.21
C LEU A 139 -3.77 19.98 13.11
N HIS A 140 -2.54 20.30 13.49
CA HIS A 140 -1.41 20.46 12.58
C HIS A 140 -1.24 19.23 11.67
N SER A 141 -1.19 18.04 12.26
CA SER A 141 -1.00 16.79 11.52
C SER A 141 -2.24 16.40 10.69
N THR A 142 -3.44 16.81 11.13
CA THR A 142 -4.69 16.70 10.34
C THR A 142 -4.66 17.59 9.09
N LEU A 143 -4.09 18.80 9.19
CA LEU A 143 -3.91 19.71 8.05
C LEU A 143 -2.87 19.19 7.07
N PHE A 144 -1.79 18.57 7.57
CA PHE A 144 -0.71 18.05 6.75
C PHE A 144 -1.07 16.75 5.99
N GLY A 145 -1.89 15.88 6.59
CA GLY A 145 -2.18 14.53 6.07
C GLY A 145 -2.68 14.49 4.61
N PRO A 146 -3.76 15.19 4.25
CA PRO A 146 -4.24 15.24 2.86
C PRO A 146 -3.23 15.84 1.89
N VAL A 147 -2.46 16.84 2.33
CA VAL A 147 -1.44 17.49 1.51
C VAL A 147 -0.30 16.52 1.19
N LYS A 148 0.15 15.73 2.17
CA LYS A 148 1.21 14.72 2.04
C LYS A 148 0.91 13.73 0.92
N PHE A 149 -0.26 13.12 0.95
CA PHE A 149 -0.62 12.06 0.00
C PHE A 149 -1.17 12.60 -1.33
N ALA A 150 -1.59 13.86 -1.38
CA ALA A 150 -1.87 14.54 -2.65
C ALA A 150 -0.58 15.04 -3.35
N TYR A 151 0.49 15.33 -2.60
CA TYR A 151 1.76 15.79 -3.15
C TYR A 151 2.52 14.69 -3.91
N LEU A 152 2.60 13.48 -3.35
CA LEU A 152 3.39 12.38 -3.93
C LEU A 152 3.09 12.11 -5.41
N PRO A 153 1.82 11.94 -5.84
CA PRO A 153 1.53 11.55 -7.22
C PRO A 153 1.65 12.73 -8.21
N HIS A 154 1.86 13.97 -7.73
CA HIS A 154 2.20 15.10 -8.62
C HIS A 154 3.69 15.10 -8.98
N HIS A 155 4.54 14.54 -8.13
CA HIS A 155 6.01 14.61 -8.28
C HIS A 155 6.64 13.26 -8.58
N LEU A 156 5.96 12.15 -8.32
CA LEU A 156 6.45 10.81 -8.56
C LEU A 156 5.69 10.17 -9.72
N SER A 157 6.42 9.48 -10.58
CA SER A 157 5.82 8.60 -11.58
C SER A 157 5.11 7.41 -10.91
N GLU A 158 4.21 6.74 -11.63
CA GLU A 158 3.55 5.52 -11.14
C GLU A 158 4.55 4.47 -10.65
N ARG A 159 5.73 4.39 -11.30
CA ARG A 159 6.78 3.45 -10.92
C ARG A 159 7.50 3.84 -9.62
N GLU A 160 7.61 5.13 -9.36
CA GLU A 160 8.23 5.66 -8.14
C GLU A 160 7.25 5.73 -6.97
N LEU A 161 5.94 5.63 -7.21
CA LEU A 161 4.91 5.88 -6.21
C LEU A 161 4.95 4.87 -5.05
N THR A 162 5.15 3.59 -5.33
CA THR A 162 5.30 2.55 -4.30
C THR A 162 6.53 2.82 -3.43
N GLY A 163 7.69 3.08 -4.05
CA GLY A 163 8.93 3.40 -3.32
C GLY A 163 8.85 4.70 -2.53
N GLY A 164 8.20 5.74 -3.09
CA GLY A 164 7.96 7.00 -2.41
C GLY A 164 7.06 6.86 -1.18
N ASN A 165 5.97 6.10 -1.28
CA ASN A 165 5.12 5.76 -0.13
C ASN A 165 5.90 4.92 0.90
N GLY A 166 6.67 3.92 0.45
CA GLY A 166 7.51 3.09 1.32
C GLY A 166 8.53 3.91 2.12
N MET A 167 9.23 4.85 1.46
CA MET A 167 10.17 5.77 2.12
C MET A 167 9.46 6.66 3.14
N VAL A 168 8.35 7.28 2.74
CA VAL A 168 7.55 8.14 3.60
C VAL A 168 7.04 7.41 4.84
N GLU A 169 6.60 6.17 4.68
CA GLU A 169 6.09 5.35 5.77
C GLU A 169 7.22 4.91 6.71
N MET A 170 8.30 4.35 6.17
CA MET A 170 9.50 4.02 6.93
C MET A 170 10.02 5.24 7.69
N GLY A 171 10.14 6.40 7.03
CA GLY A 171 10.57 7.65 7.65
C GLY A 171 9.65 8.10 8.78
N THR A 172 8.33 7.86 8.66
CA THR A 172 7.37 8.15 9.75
C THR A 172 7.65 7.27 10.98
N PHE A 173 7.86 5.96 10.81
CA PHE A 173 8.13 5.06 11.93
C PHE A 173 9.50 5.28 12.57
N VAL A 174 10.54 5.55 11.76
CA VAL A 174 11.86 5.95 12.28
C VAL A 174 11.76 7.26 13.05
N ALA A 175 11.01 8.24 12.54
CA ALA A 175 10.79 9.51 13.24
C ALA A 175 10.03 9.33 14.56
N ILE A 176 8.97 8.51 14.58
CA ILE A 176 8.24 8.15 15.81
C ILE A 176 9.19 7.56 16.84
N LEU A 177 10.02 6.60 16.42
CA LEU A 177 10.96 5.93 17.30
C LEU A 177 12.00 6.91 17.88
N LEU A 178 12.68 7.67 17.02
CA LEU A 178 13.70 8.62 17.46
C LEU A 178 13.11 9.74 18.32
N GLY A 179 11.91 10.22 17.97
CA GLY A 179 11.17 11.21 18.73
C GLY A 179 10.85 10.71 20.13
N ASN A 180 10.22 9.54 20.26
CA ASN A 180 9.89 8.94 21.55
C ASN A 180 11.14 8.70 22.41
N LEU A 181 12.21 8.15 21.82
CA LEU A 181 13.46 7.89 22.52
C LEU A 181 14.09 9.19 23.03
N ALA A 182 14.22 10.20 22.17
CA ALA A 182 14.76 11.51 22.55
C ALA A 182 13.88 12.17 23.63
N GLY A 183 12.56 12.17 23.46
CA GLY A 183 11.62 12.76 24.41
C GLY A 183 11.73 12.11 25.80
N GLY A 184 11.78 10.78 25.86
CA GLY A 184 11.91 10.03 27.12
C GLY A 184 13.26 10.20 27.81
N LEU A 185 14.37 10.22 27.05
CA LEU A 185 15.70 10.41 27.61
C LEU A 185 15.93 11.85 28.10
N ILE A 186 15.51 12.84 27.30
CA ILE A 186 15.73 14.26 27.62
C ILE A 186 14.88 14.67 28.84
N ILE A 187 13.60 14.26 28.88
CA ILE A 187 12.72 14.64 30.01
C ILE A 187 13.18 14.00 31.33
N ALA A 188 13.84 12.84 31.27
CA ALA A 188 14.35 12.14 32.45
C ALA A 188 15.58 12.82 33.08
N ILE A 189 16.20 13.81 32.41
CA ILE A 189 17.32 14.56 32.97
C ILE A 189 16.81 15.40 34.17
N PRO A 190 17.37 15.22 35.37
CA PRO A 190 16.91 15.94 36.57
C PRO A 190 16.96 17.46 36.38
N GLU A 191 15.94 18.16 36.86
CA GLU A 191 15.79 19.63 36.94
C GLU A 191 15.74 20.40 35.60
N ILE A 192 16.55 20.01 34.61
CA ILE A 192 16.69 20.69 33.32
C ILE A 192 15.96 19.98 32.17
N GLY A 193 15.46 18.76 32.37
CA GLY A 193 14.86 17.95 31.32
C GLY A 193 13.70 18.63 30.58
N ALA A 194 12.76 19.24 31.31
CA ALA A 194 11.64 19.97 30.72
C ALA A 194 12.10 21.15 29.85
N HIS A 195 13.17 21.83 30.26
CA HIS A 195 13.75 22.94 29.49
C HIS A 195 14.34 22.43 28.17
N HIS A 196 15.14 21.36 28.22
CA HIS A 196 15.75 20.78 27.03
C HIS A 196 14.73 20.19 26.06
N VAL A 197 13.64 19.58 26.55
CA VAL A 197 12.53 19.14 25.70
C VAL A 197 11.92 20.33 24.96
N GLY A 198 11.57 21.40 25.69
CA GLY A 198 11.02 22.62 25.07
C GLY A 198 11.92 23.20 23.99
N PHE A 199 13.22 23.35 24.26
CA PHE A 199 14.18 23.85 23.27
C PHE A 199 14.33 22.91 22.06
N SER A 200 14.38 21.60 22.29
CA SER A 200 14.51 20.60 21.22
C SER A 200 13.28 20.62 20.31
N CYS A 201 12.08 20.73 20.89
CA CYS A 201 10.82 20.85 20.16
C CYS A 201 10.82 22.06 19.21
N VAL A 202 11.22 23.24 19.72
CA VAL A 202 11.29 24.47 18.93
C VAL A 202 12.37 24.36 17.85
N ALA A 203 13.54 23.81 18.17
CA ALA A 203 14.63 23.62 17.22
C ALA A 203 14.20 22.72 16.05
N LEU A 204 13.58 21.58 16.33
CA LEU A 204 13.06 20.67 15.30
C LEU A 204 11.98 21.34 14.44
N ALA A 205 11.09 22.13 15.05
CA ALA A 205 10.07 22.89 14.32
C ALA A 205 10.70 23.90 13.36
N LEU A 206 11.73 24.64 13.82
CA LEU A 206 12.46 25.62 13.00
C LEU A 206 13.20 24.95 11.83
N ILE A 207 13.92 23.85 12.09
CA ILE A 207 14.60 23.09 11.03
C ILE A 207 13.57 22.56 10.02
N GLY A 208 12.45 21.99 10.50
CA GLY A 208 11.38 21.53 9.63
C GLY A 208 10.73 22.66 8.82
N ARG A 209 10.65 23.86 9.38
CA ARG A 209 10.15 25.04 8.69
C ARG A 209 11.12 25.53 7.61
N LEU A 210 12.43 25.39 7.80
CA LEU A 210 13.46 25.68 6.81
C LEU A 210 13.41 24.68 5.66
N THR A 211 13.35 23.37 5.95
CA THR A 211 13.26 22.33 4.90
C THR A 211 11.98 22.47 4.07
N ALA A 212 10.87 22.90 4.68
CA ALA A 212 9.61 23.18 3.98
C ALA A 212 9.72 24.27 2.89
N GLN A 213 10.66 25.22 3.00
CA GLN A 213 10.84 26.27 1.98
C GLN A 213 11.36 25.73 0.66
N ALA A 214 12.18 24.69 0.74
CA ALA A 214 12.79 24.03 -0.40
C ALA A 214 11.82 23.07 -1.12
N VAL A 215 10.63 22.81 -0.57
CA VAL A 215 9.59 22.05 -1.28
C VAL A 215 9.17 22.82 -2.54
N PRO A 216 9.12 22.18 -3.72
CA PRO A 216 8.69 22.81 -4.97
C PRO A 216 7.22 23.23 -4.93
N VAL A 217 6.87 24.20 -5.76
CA VAL A 217 5.48 24.66 -5.94
C VAL A 217 4.65 23.52 -6.54
N THR A 218 3.44 23.34 -6.03
CA THR A 218 2.55 22.25 -6.45
C THR A 218 1.13 22.81 -6.51
N PRO A 219 0.67 23.20 -7.71
CA PRO A 219 -0.58 23.93 -7.90
C PRO A 219 -1.81 23.31 -7.22
N ALA A 220 -2.78 24.17 -6.92
CA ALA A 220 -4.09 23.76 -6.48
C ALA A 220 -4.76 22.85 -7.52
N THR A 221 -5.45 21.81 -7.05
CA THR A 221 -6.15 20.85 -7.91
C THR A 221 -7.54 21.34 -8.27
N ASP A 222 -8.16 22.15 -7.40
CA ASP A 222 -9.44 22.83 -7.64
C ASP A 222 -9.47 24.21 -6.97
N PRO A 223 -8.87 25.25 -7.57
CA PRO A 223 -8.84 26.61 -7.00
C PRO A 223 -10.23 27.23 -6.80
N GLY A 224 -11.22 26.81 -7.60
CA GLY A 224 -12.59 27.31 -7.58
C GLY A 224 -13.46 26.72 -6.47
N LEU A 225 -12.95 25.72 -5.74
CA LEU A 225 -13.69 25.03 -4.69
C LEU A 225 -14.18 26.00 -3.60
N THR A 226 -15.49 25.98 -3.33
CA THR A 226 -16.09 26.66 -2.18
C THR A 226 -16.00 25.76 -0.95
N ILE A 227 -15.36 26.25 0.12
CA ILE A 227 -15.15 25.46 1.33
C ILE A 227 -16.47 25.37 2.10
N ASN A 228 -16.91 24.13 2.35
CA ASN A 228 -17.94 23.83 3.31
C ASN A 228 -17.33 23.69 4.70
N TRP A 229 -17.72 24.59 5.61
CA TRP A 229 -17.20 24.63 6.97
C TRP A 229 -17.91 23.66 7.93
N ASN A 230 -19.00 23.01 7.51
CA ASN A 230 -19.70 22.04 8.34
C ASN A 230 -19.02 20.65 8.23
N PRO A 231 -18.30 20.21 9.28
CA PRO A 231 -17.47 19.02 9.21
C PRO A 231 -18.28 17.73 9.04
N PHE A 232 -19.51 17.67 9.57
CA PHE A 232 -20.35 16.47 9.47
C PHE A 232 -20.85 16.27 8.05
N THR A 233 -21.39 17.33 7.44
CA THR A 233 -21.89 17.27 6.06
C THR A 233 -20.78 16.97 5.08
N GLU A 234 -19.60 17.57 5.27
CA GLU A 234 -18.47 17.32 4.39
C GLU A 234 -17.86 15.93 4.61
N THR A 235 -17.79 15.44 5.86
CA THR A 235 -17.36 14.07 6.14
C THR A 235 -18.22 13.07 5.39
N TRP A 236 -19.55 13.23 5.44
CA TRP A 236 -20.47 12.39 4.70
C TRP A 236 -20.25 12.46 3.19
N ARG A 237 -20.04 13.67 2.65
CA ARG A 237 -19.76 13.87 1.22
C ARG A 237 -18.46 13.19 0.79
N ASN A 238 -17.39 13.32 1.57
CA ASN A 238 -16.10 12.71 1.28
C ASN A 238 -16.15 11.19 1.37
N LEU A 239 -16.88 10.62 2.33
CA LEU A 239 -17.12 9.19 2.41
C LEU A 239 -17.91 8.69 1.19
N LYS A 240 -18.94 9.43 0.75
CA LYS A 240 -19.70 9.10 -0.46
C LYS A 240 -18.83 9.17 -1.72
N LEU A 241 -17.92 10.14 -1.81
CA LEU A 241 -16.94 10.24 -2.90
C LEU A 241 -16.01 9.02 -2.91
N ALA A 242 -15.45 8.64 -1.76
CA ALA A 242 -14.61 7.45 -1.64
C ALA A 242 -15.39 6.17 -2.03
N HIS A 243 -16.64 6.05 -1.59
CA HIS A 243 -17.51 4.91 -1.92
C HIS A 243 -17.88 4.81 -3.41
N GLY A 244 -17.82 5.93 -4.15
CA GLY A 244 -18.06 5.95 -5.60
C GLY A 244 -17.06 5.13 -6.41
N ASN A 245 -15.86 4.88 -5.87
CA ASN A 245 -14.89 3.95 -6.44
C ASN A 245 -14.66 2.78 -5.48
N THR A 246 -15.15 1.60 -5.84
CA THR A 246 -15.09 0.40 -4.99
C THR A 246 -13.67 -0.02 -4.65
N VAL A 247 -12.70 0.17 -5.55
CA VAL A 247 -11.28 -0.15 -5.29
C VAL A 247 -10.74 0.80 -4.22
N VAL A 248 -10.96 2.10 -4.38
CA VAL A 248 -10.54 3.12 -3.41
C VAL A 248 -11.17 2.87 -2.05
N PHE A 249 -12.49 2.68 -1.98
CA PHE A 249 -13.19 2.46 -0.71
C PHE A 249 -12.70 1.22 0.03
N ARG A 250 -12.45 0.12 -0.69
CA ARG A 250 -11.92 -1.12 -0.10
C ARG A 250 -10.48 -0.93 0.41
N SER A 251 -9.65 -0.16 -0.30
CA SER A 251 -8.32 0.20 0.18
C SER A 251 -8.38 1.07 1.43
N VAL A 252 -9.30 2.03 1.49
CA VAL A 252 -9.52 2.85 2.69
C VAL A 252 -9.89 1.97 3.89
N LEU A 253 -10.85 1.05 3.73
CA LEU A 253 -11.21 0.10 4.79
C LEU A 253 -10.03 -0.78 5.20
N GLY A 254 -9.23 -1.23 4.24
CA GLY A 254 -8.03 -2.02 4.52
C GLY A 254 -7.01 -1.25 5.37
N ILE A 255 -6.72 -0.01 5.02
CA ILE A 255 -5.83 0.87 5.79
C ILE A 255 -6.40 1.12 7.20
N SER A 256 -7.71 1.41 7.31
CA SER A 256 -8.35 1.61 8.61
C SER A 256 -8.28 0.36 9.49
N TRP A 257 -8.44 -0.83 8.90
CA TRP A 257 -8.25 -2.10 9.61
C TRP A 257 -6.81 -2.29 10.11
N MET A 258 -5.81 -1.92 9.31
CA MET A 258 -4.41 -1.94 9.75
C MET A 258 -4.18 -0.98 10.94
N TRP A 259 -4.79 0.21 10.93
CA TRP A 259 -4.70 1.14 12.06
C TRP A 259 -5.39 0.62 13.32
N PHE A 260 -6.55 -0.02 13.18
CA PHE A 260 -7.20 -0.73 14.28
C PHE A 260 -6.25 -1.78 14.87
N PHE A 261 -5.69 -2.63 14.02
CA PHE A 261 -4.75 -3.68 14.41
C PHE A 261 -3.54 -3.09 15.14
N GLY A 262 -2.84 -2.14 14.52
CA GLY A 262 -1.67 -1.48 15.10
C GLY A 262 -1.97 -0.77 16.43
N ALA A 263 -3.12 -0.11 16.54
CA ALA A 263 -3.53 0.57 17.78
C ALA A 263 -3.78 -0.40 18.94
N VAL A 264 -4.31 -1.60 18.70
CA VAL A 264 -4.39 -2.63 19.74
C VAL A 264 -3.00 -3.00 20.23
N PHE A 265 -2.04 -3.29 19.35
CA PHE A 265 -0.70 -3.70 19.77
C PHE A 265 0.05 -2.58 20.50
N LEU A 266 0.12 -1.39 19.89
CA LEU A 266 0.85 -0.24 20.43
C LEU A 266 0.33 0.20 21.80
N SER A 267 -1.00 0.19 22.00
CA SER A 267 -1.60 0.59 23.29
C SER A 267 -1.33 -0.40 24.42
N GLN A 268 -0.97 -1.65 24.09
CA GLN A 268 -0.83 -2.74 25.05
C GLN A 268 0.62 -3.11 25.33
N PHE A 269 1.60 -2.60 24.57
CA PHE A 269 3.01 -2.92 24.81
C PHE A 269 3.52 -2.61 26.21
N PRO A 270 3.16 -1.49 26.87
CA PRO A 270 3.57 -1.26 28.25
C PRO A 270 3.04 -2.34 29.21
N SER A 271 1.75 -2.66 29.11
CA SER A 271 1.13 -3.69 29.95
C SER A 271 1.62 -5.09 29.58
N PHE A 272 1.83 -5.39 28.31
CA PHE A 272 2.36 -6.67 27.83
C PHE A 272 3.79 -6.89 28.34
N ALA A 273 4.66 -5.87 28.27
CA ALA A 273 6.00 -5.94 28.82
C ALA A 273 5.98 -6.23 30.32
N LYS A 274 5.14 -5.52 31.09
CA LYS A 274 5.08 -5.66 32.54
C LYS A 274 4.41 -6.95 33.01
N GLU A 275 3.21 -7.23 32.52
CA GLU A 275 2.31 -8.27 33.05
C GLU A 275 2.58 -9.65 32.45
N VAL A 276 3.07 -9.72 31.21
CA VAL A 276 3.28 -10.99 30.48
C VAL A 276 4.75 -11.34 30.36
N LEU A 277 5.59 -10.35 30.00
CA LEU A 277 7.02 -10.57 29.77
C LEU A 277 7.88 -10.35 31.01
N HIS A 278 7.29 -9.87 32.11
CA HIS A 278 7.99 -9.51 33.34
C HIS A 278 9.19 -8.57 33.12
N GLY A 279 9.06 -7.65 32.16
CA GLY A 279 10.03 -6.62 31.83
C GLY A 279 9.69 -5.26 32.43
N ASN A 280 10.69 -4.39 32.52
CA ASN A 280 10.50 -3.00 32.91
C ASN A 280 10.15 -2.09 31.71
N GLU A 281 10.13 -0.78 31.94
CA GLU A 281 9.85 0.28 30.97
C GLU A 281 10.82 0.28 29.78
N GLN A 282 12.06 -0.17 30.00
CA GLN A 282 13.05 -0.32 28.93
C GLN A 282 12.69 -1.48 28.00
N VAL A 283 12.10 -2.57 28.53
CA VAL A 283 11.58 -3.67 27.71
C VAL A 283 10.37 -3.21 26.90
N ALA A 284 9.44 -2.44 27.48
CA ALA A 284 8.33 -1.85 26.72
C ALA A 284 8.84 -0.97 25.55
N SER A 285 9.90 -0.19 25.79
CA SER A 285 10.57 0.61 24.77
C SER A 285 11.25 -0.25 23.70
N LEU A 286 11.85 -1.38 24.08
CA LEU A 286 12.39 -2.36 23.14
C LEU A 286 11.32 -2.93 22.21
N LEU A 287 10.12 -3.25 22.73
CA LEU A 287 9.01 -3.73 21.89
C LEU A 287 8.60 -2.69 20.84
N LEU A 288 8.54 -1.41 21.22
CA LEU A 288 8.26 -0.30 20.30
C LEU A 288 9.34 -0.14 19.22
N ILE A 289 10.63 -0.28 19.60
CA ILE A 289 11.76 -0.26 18.68
C ILE A 289 11.61 -1.37 17.65
N VAL A 290 11.45 -2.61 18.12
CA VAL A 290 11.37 -3.80 17.27
C VAL A 290 10.18 -3.70 16.32
N PHE A 291 9.03 -3.25 16.82
CA PHE A 291 7.84 -3.03 16.00
C PHE A 291 8.04 -1.95 14.93
N SER A 292 8.70 -0.83 15.27
CA SER A 292 8.97 0.27 14.32
C SER A 292 9.97 -0.15 13.25
N VAL A 293 11.01 -0.90 13.63
CA VAL A 293 12.01 -1.46 12.70
C VAL A 293 11.35 -2.46 11.75
N GLY A 294 10.45 -3.31 12.26
CA GLY A 294 9.69 -4.24 11.44
C GLY A 294 8.89 -3.50 10.37
N ILE A 295 8.03 -2.54 10.75
CA ILE A 295 7.24 -1.77 9.76
C ILE A 295 8.14 -1.06 8.76
N GLY A 296 9.19 -0.37 9.22
CA GLY A 296 10.13 0.32 8.32
C GLY A 296 10.79 -0.63 7.31
N THR A 297 11.19 -1.83 7.76
CA THR A 297 11.75 -2.87 6.89
C THR A 297 10.71 -3.39 5.89
N GLY A 298 9.49 -3.66 6.35
CA GLY A 298 8.37 -4.09 5.51
C GLY A 298 8.03 -3.08 4.42
N SER A 299 7.93 -1.80 4.79
CA SER A 299 7.66 -0.71 3.84
C SER A 299 8.74 -0.58 2.77
N LEU A 300 10.02 -0.75 3.13
CA LEU A 300 11.13 -0.72 2.17
C LEU A 300 11.18 -1.96 1.27
N LEU A 301 10.86 -3.14 1.82
CA LEU A 301 10.76 -4.39 1.05
C LEU A 301 9.65 -4.33 0.01
N CYS A 302 8.59 -3.54 0.24
CA CYS A 302 7.49 -3.40 -0.71
C CYS A 302 7.96 -2.98 -2.11
N GLU A 303 8.87 -2.01 -2.25
CA GLU A 303 9.40 -1.61 -3.56
C GLU A 303 10.19 -2.75 -4.25
N VAL A 304 11.05 -3.43 -3.49
CA VAL A 304 11.88 -4.54 -4.00
C VAL A 304 11.02 -5.69 -4.50
N LEU A 305 10.00 -6.05 -3.74
CA LEU A 305 9.09 -7.15 -4.06
C LEU A 305 8.13 -6.79 -5.21
N SER A 306 7.72 -5.53 -5.32
CA SER A 306 6.78 -5.03 -6.33
C SER A 306 7.39 -4.65 -7.69
N ARG A 307 8.72 -4.72 -7.86
CA ARG A 307 9.43 -4.29 -9.10
C ARG A 307 9.12 -2.85 -9.51
N ARG A 308 8.97 -1.93 -8.53
CA ARG A 308 8.61 -0.53 -8.81
C ARG A 308 7.26 -0.40 -9.54
N HIS A 309 6.30 -1.27 -9.23
CA HIS A 309 4.91 -1.11 -9.61
C HIS A 309 4.04 -1.14 -8.36
N VAL A 310 2.76 -0.77 -8.48
CA VAL A 310 1.80 -0.98 -7.39
C VAL A 310 1.31 -2.42 -7.46
N GLU A 311 2.05 -3.33 -6.83
CA GLU A 311 1.74 -4.76 -6.83
C GLU A 311 0.80 -5.12 -5.69
N ILE A 312 -0.50 -5.17 -6.00
CA ILE A 312 -1.55 -5.47 -5.04
C ILE A 312 -1.45 -6.90 -4.47
N GLY A 313 -0.75 -7.82 -5.13
CA GLY A 313 -0.48 -9.17 -4.63
C GLY A 313 0.31 -9.21 -3.32
N LEU A 314 0.99 -8.12 -2.93
CA LEU A 314 1.67 -8.02 -1.64
C LEU A 314 0.71 -7.85 -0.45
N VAL A 315 -0.52 -7.38 -0.69
CA VAL A 315 -1.50 -7.09 0.36
C VAL A 315 -1.97 -8.40 1.04
N PRO A 316 -2.32 -9.48 0.30
CA PRO A 316 -2.53 -10.78 0.91
C PRO A 316 -1.38 -11.31 1.73
N LEU A 317 -0.15 -11.17 1.22
CA LEU A 317 1.05 -11.60 1.92
C LEU A 317 1.18 -10.88 3.27
N GLY A 318 0.99 -9.56 3.28
CA GLY A 318 0.95 -8.74 4.48
C GLY A 318 -0.15 -9.19 5.46
N ALA A 319 -1.38 -9.36 4.98
CA ALA A 319 -2.50 -9.74 5.83
C ALA A 319 -2.31 -11.15 6.46
N PHE A 320 -1.86 -12.13 5.68
CA PHE A 320 -1.58 -13.48 6.21
C PHE A 320 -0.44 -13.48 7.22
N GLY A 321 0.65 -12.76 6.93
CA GLY A 321 1.77 -12.65 7.84
C GLY A 321 1.37 -11.99 9.16
N MET A 322 0.61 -10.89 9.13
CA MET A 322 0.06 -10.27 10.33
C MET A 322 -0.75 -11.26 11.17
N SER A 323 -1.62 -12.06 10.55
CA SER A 323 -2.41 -13.08 11.29
C SER A 323 -1.54 -14.17 11.88
N VAL A 324 -0.63 -14.76 11.08
CA VAL A 324 0.22 -15.88 11.50
C VAL A 324 1.06 -15.49 12.70
N PHE A 325 1.78 -14.37 12.63
CA PHE A 325 2.67 -13.95 13.72
C PHE A 325 1.90 -13.37 14.91
N SER A 326 0.68 -12.86 14.72
CA SER A 326 -0.20 -12.47 15.83
C SER A 326 -0.71 -13.68 16.62
N ILE A 327 -1.04 -14.76 15.91
CA ILE A 327 -1.46 -16.03 16.51
C ILE A 327 -0.26 -16.73 17.15
N ASP A 328 0.91 -16.74 16.49
CA ASP A 328 2.13 -17.33 17.07
C ASP A 328 2.58 -16.58 18.32
N LEU A 329 2.48 -15.25 18.34
CA LEU A 329 2.80 -14.42 19.51
C LEU A 329 1.99 -14.84 20.75
N TYR A 330 0.74 -15.26 20.59
CA TYR A 330 -0.04 -15.82 21.69
C TYR A 330 0.58 -17.11 22.24
N PHE A 331 1.02 -18.01 21.37
CA PHE A 331 1.69 -19.24 21.80
C PHE A 331 3.09 -18.98 22.36
N ALA A 332 3.84 -18.04 21.78
CA ALA A 332 5.17 -17.64 22.22
C ALA A 332 5.18 -16.95 23.59
N SER A 333 4.10 -16.23 23.91
CA SER A 333 3.94 -15.55 25.20
C SER A 333 3.32 -16.41 26.30
N ARG A 334 2.90 -17.64 25.99
CA ARG A 334 2.36 -18.59 26.97
C ARG A 334 3.46 -19.42 27.61
N GLY A 335 3.39 -19.57 28.93
CA GLY A 335 4.30 -20.44 29.68
C GLY A 335 5.72 -19.88 29.78
N LEU A 336 5.90 -18.57 29.61
CA LEU A 336 7.14 -17.90 29.95
C LEU A 336 7.40 -18.04 31.47
N PRO A 337 8.66 -18.28 31.88
CA PRO A 337 8.99 -18.42 33.28
C PRO A 337 8.68 -17.13 34.04
N THR A 338 8.05 -17.25 35.20
CA THR A 338 7.83 -16.11 36.09
C THR A 338 9.16 -15.72 36.74
N VAL A 339 9.74 -14.62 36.30
CA VAL A 339 10.98 -14.05 36.84
C VAL A 339 10.73 -12.65 37.41
N ALA A 340 11.60 -12.21 38.34
CA ALA A 340 11.58 -10.84 38.83
C ALA A 340 11.78 -9.86 37.66
N ALA A 341 11.23 -8.65 37.78
CA ALA A 341 11.21 -7.66 36.70
C ALA A 341 12.61 -7.46 36.08
N GLN A 342 12.74 -7.74 34.78
CA GLN A 342 14.01 -7.75 34.06
C GLN A 342 14.21 -6.43 33.29
N GLY A 343 15.44 -5.90 33.33
CA GLY A 343 15.89 -4.92 32.35
C GLY A 343 16.20 -5.58 31.01
N VAL A 344 16.54 -4.78 30.00
CA VAL A 344 16.81 -5.29 28.63
C VAL A 344 17.91 -6.36 28.61
N ALA A 345 18.98 -6.18 29.40
CA ALA A 345 20.10 -7.11 29.43
C ALA A 345 19.70 -8.50 29.93
N GLN A 346 18.89 -8.59 30.98
CA GLN A 346 18.39 -9.87 31.49
C GLN A 346 17.30 -10.45 30.58
N PHE A 347 16.48 -9.57 29.99
CA PHE A 347 15.40 -9.95 29.09
C PHE A 347 15.90 -10.70 27.85
N VAL A 348 16.97 -10.24 27.20
CA VAL A 348 17.50 -10.87 25.96
C VAL A 348 18.24 -12.18 26.18
N VAL A 349 18.60 -12.50 27.43
CA VAL A 349 19.26 -13.76 27.79
C VAL A 349 18.27 -14.91 27.87
N VAL A 350 16.99 -14.63 28.16
CA VAL A 350 15.94 -15.65 28.25
C VAL A 350 15.55 -16.11 26.83
N PRO A 351 15.78 -17.39 26.46
CA PRO A 351 15.56 -17.85 25.08
C PRO A 351 14.12 -17.70 24.59
N GLY A 352 13.13 -17.85 25.49
CA GLY A 352 11.70 -17.71 25.17
C GLY A 352 11.32 -16.31 24.65
N HIS A 353 12.01 -15.27 25.11
CA HIS A 353 11.72 -13.89 24.71
C HIS A 353 12.12 -13.59 23.27
N TRP A 354 13.10 -14.30 22.70
CA TRP A 354 13.48 -14.12 21.30
C TRP A 354 12.38 -14.48 20.33
N ARG A 355 11.58 -15.52 20.63
CA ARG A 355 10.42 -15.86 19.79
C ARG A 355 9.41 -14.72 19.78
N VAL A 356 9.12 -14.14 20.94
CA VAL A 356 8.23 -12.96 21.07
C VAL A 356 8.75 -11.77 20.25
N LEU A 357 10.06 -11.48 20.33
CA LEU A 357 10.66 -10.39 19.55
C LEU A 357 10.60 -10.66 18.04
N VAL A 358 10.86 -11.90 17.62
CA VAL A 358 10.77 -12.31 16.21
C VAL A 358 9.34 -12.19 15.70
N ASP A 359 8.35 -12.68 16.45
CA ASP A 359 6.94 -12.57 16.08
C ASP A 359 6.51 -11.12 15.94
N LEU A 360 6.88 -10.25 16.89
CA LEU A 360 6.59 -8.82 16.81
C LEU A 360 7.29 -8.15 15.62
N THR A 361 8.54 -8.51 15.32
CA THR A 361 9.28 -7.99 14.16
C THR A 361 8.59 -8.40 12.87
N LEU A 362 8.25 -9.67 12.73
CA LEU A 362 7.67 -10.21 11.50
C LEU A 362 6.23 -9.72 11.31
N LEU A 363 5.41 -9.76 12.35
CA LEU A 363 4.05 -9.19 12.33
C LEU A 363 4.05 -7.74 11.83
N SER A 364 4.95 -6.92 12.36
CA SER A 364 5.04 -5.50 12.02
C SER A 364 5.65 -5.27 10.64
N LEU A 365 6.61 -6.12 10.21
CA LEU A 365 7.09 -6.16 8.83
C LEU A 365 5.96 -6.44 7.83
N PHE A 366 5.11 -7.42 8.11
CA PHE A 366 3.97 -7.73 7.25
C PHE A 366 2.91 -6.61 7.26
N ALA A 367 2.76 -5.87 8.36
CA ALA A 367 1.95 -4.65 8.37
C ALA A 367 2.49 -3.57 7.41
N GLY A 368 3.82 -3.37 7.35
CA GLY A 368 4.45 -2.46 6.39
C GLY A 368 4.31 -2.91 4.93
N LEU A 369 4.35 -4.22 4.66
CA LEU A 369 4.07 -4.77 3.32
C LEU A 369 2.60 -4.63 2.90
N TYR A 370 1.69 -4.57 3.88
CA TYR A 370 0.26 -4.41 3.65
C TYR A 370 -0.12 -2.96 3.33
N SER A 371 0.44 -1.99 4.07
CA SER A 371 0.02 -0.58 4.06
C SER A 371 0.48 0.20 2.83
N VAL A 372 1.75 0.10 2.46
CA VAL A 372 2.36 0.82 1.32
C VAL A 372 1.56 0.66 0.01
N PRO A 373 1.24 -0.56 -0.47
CA PRO A 373 0.51 -0.72 -1.73
C PRO A 373 -0.93 -0.21 -1.63
N MET A 374 -1.56 -0.24 -0.45
CA MET A 374 -2.91 0.31 -0.26
C MET A 374 -2.94 1.83 -0.40
N TYR A 375 -1.96 2.55 0.17
CA TYR A 375 -1.86 4.00 -0.01
C TYR A 375 -1.56 4.38 -1.46
N ALA A 376 -0.63 3.65 -2.11
CA ALA A 376 -0.33 3.85 -3.52
C ALA A 376 -1.57 3.60 -4.40
N LEU A 377 -2.36 2.58 -4.10
CA LEU A 377 -3.58 2.25 -4.83
C LEU A 377 -4.66 3.34 -4.70
N ILE A 378 -4.89 3.87 -3.48
CA ILE A 378 -5.79 5.03 -3.28
C ILE A 378 -5.33 6.21 -4.12
N GLN A 379 -4.02 6.51 -4.12
CA GLN A 379 -3.47 7.64 -4.85
C GLN A 379 -3.64 7.51 -6.36
N MET A 380 -3.35 6.33 -6.94
CA MET A 380 -3.49 6.11 -8.38
C MET A 380 -4.94 6.06 -8.84
N ARG A 381 -5.83 5.41 -8.06
CA ARG A 381 -7.23 5.19 -8.48
C ARG A 381 -8.16 6.36 -8.15
N SER A 382 -7.71 7.33 -7.36
CA SER A 382 -8.45 8.54 -7.06
C SER A 382 -8.24 9.59 -8.15
N GLN A 383 -9.33 10.22 -8.60
CA GLN A 383 -9.21 11.33 -9.54
C GLN A 383 -8.46 12.50 -8.89
N PRO A 384 -7.59 13.21 -9.63
CA PRO A 384 -6.78 14.30 -9.08
C PRO A 384 -7.60 15.41 -8.40
N THR A 385 -8.82 15.68 -8.86
CA THR A 385 -9.70 16.77 -8.38
C THR A 385 -10.28 16.56 -6.98
N HIS A 386 -10.30 15.32 -6.47
CA HIS A 386 -10.83 15.01 -5.13
C HIS A 386 -9.97 14.01 -4.35
N ARG A 387 -8.74 13.75 -4.82
CA ARG A 387 -7.78 12.86 -4.15
C ARG A 387 -7.53 13.29 -2.69
N ALA A 388 -7.35 14.58 -2.41
CA ALA A 388 -7.10 15.03 -1.05
C ALA A 388 -8.31 14.81 -0.13
N ARG A 389 -9.53 15.01 -0.63
CA ARG A 389 -10.78 14.70 0.08
C ARG A 389 -10.99 13.20 0.34
N ILE A 390 -10.57 12.33 -0.57
CA ILE A 390 -10.57 10.88 -0.34
C ILE A 390 -9.57 10.51 0.76
N ILE A 391 -8.37 11.09 0.77
CA ILE A 391 -7.39 10.89 1.85
C ILE A 391 -7.92 11.43 3.20
N ALA A 392 -8.65 12.53 3.19
CA ALA A 392 -9.33 13.02 4.38
C ALA A 392 -10.37 12.02 4.90
N ALA A 393 -11.19 11.42 4.02
CA ALA A 393 -12.12 10.36 4.40
C ALA A 393 -11.38 9.15 5.00
N ASN A 394 -10.24 8.78 4.43
CA ASN A 394 -9.38 7.73 4.96
C ASN A 394 -8.92 8.03 6.39
N ASN A 395 -8.43 9.25 6.66
CA ASN A 395 -7.98 9.64 7.99
C ASN A 395 -9.11 9.59 9.03
N ILE A 396 -10.32 9.99 8.64
CA ILE A 396 -11.51 9.91 9.52
C ILE A 396 -11.82 8.46 9.86
N LEU A 397 -11.87 7.57 8.88
CA LEU A 397 -12.11 6.14 9.12
C LEU A 397 -10.99 5.51 9.95
N ASN A 398 -9.73 5.86 9.71
CA ASN A 398 -8.61 5.41 10.54
C ASN A 398 -8.78 5.84 12.01
N ALA A 399 -9.16 7.10 12.26
CA ALA A 399 -9.40 7.61 13.61
C ALA A 399 -10.54 6.85 14.31
N LEU A 400 -11.65 6.61 13.60
CA LEU A 400 -12.78 5.83 14.12
C LEU A 400 -12.37 4.39 14.46
N PHE A 401 -11.56 3.76 13.62
CA PHE A 401 -11.05 2.40 13.84
C PHE A 401 -10.10 2.33 15.04
N MET A 402 -9.20 3.30 15.21
CA MET A 402 -8.34 3.39 16.40
C MET A 402 -9.14 3.62 17.70
N ILE A 403 -10.20 4.44 17.66
CA ILE A 403 -11.08 4.64 18.82
C ILE A 403 -11.84 3.33 19.11
N GLY A 404 -12.40 2.69 18.09
CA GLY A 404 -13.09 1.41 18.21
C GLY A 404 -12.19 0.31 18.77
N SER A 405 -10.92 0.27 18.38
CA SER A 405 -9.95 -0.69 18.89
C SER A 405 -9.66 -0.49 20.39
N ALA A 406 -9.54 0.76 20.84
CA ALA A 406 -9.34 1.08 22.25
C ALA A 406 -10.56 0.69 23.11
N VAL A 407 -11.78 0.96 22.61
CA VAL A 407 -13.03 0.55 23.28
C VAL A 407 -13.13 -0.97 23.37
N MET A 408 -12.83 -1.67 22.27
CA MET A 408 -12.83 -3.14 22.25
C MET A 408 -11.78 -3.70 23.22
N ALA A 409 -10.56 -3.18 23.21
CA ALA A 409 -9.49 -3.63 24.12
C ALA A 409 -9.90 -3.47 25.58
N GLY A 410 -10.45 -2.30 25.95
CA GLY A 410 -10.96 -2.06 27.29
C GLY A 410 -12.10 -3.01 27.69
N ALA A 411 -13.03 -3.30 26.75
CA ALA A 411 -14.12 -4.24 26.99
C ALA A 411 -13.64 -5.68 27.19
N LEU A 412 -12.68 -6.15 26.38
CA LEU A 412 -12.10 -7.48 26.50
C LEU A 412 -11.35 -7.66 27.83
N LEU A 413 -10.51 -6.69 28.21
CA LEU A 413 -9.79 -6.72 29.49
C LEU A 413 -10.77 -6.73 30.68
N LYS A 414 -11.84 -5.92 30.62
CA LYS A 414 -12.90 -5.92 31.65
C LYS A 414 -13.66 -7.26 31.72
N ALA A 415 -13.81 -7.95 30.60
CA ALA A 415 -14.41 -9.29 30.53
C ALA A 415 -13.45 -10.41 31.00
N GLY A 416 -12.22 -10.09 31.43
CA GLY A 416 -11.25 -11.03 31.96
C GLY A 416 -10.35 -11.69 30.92
N PHE A 417 -10.38 -11.23 29.66
CA PHE A 417 -9.43 -11.70 28.65
C PHE A 417 -8.04 -11.16 28.94
N THR A 418 -7.02 -11.99 28.78
CA THR A 418 -5.61 -11.58 28.93
C THR A 418 -5.10 -10.87 27.68
N ILE A 419 -4.02 -10.10 27.80
CA ILE A 419 -3.39 -9.40 26.66
C ILE A 419 -3.02 -10.38 25.52
N PRO A 420 -2.39 -11.54 25.78
CA PRO A 420 -2.13 -12.53 24.73
C PRO A 420 -3.42 -13.03 24.05
N GLN A 421 -4.49 -13.27 24.81
CA GLN A 421 -5.77 -13.72 24.23
C GLN A 421 -6.38 -12.64 23.34
N MET A 422 -6.24 -11.36 23.71
CA MET A 422 -6.65 -10.25 22.87
C MET A 422 -5.85 -10.21 21.55
N PHE A 423 -4.53 -10.38 21.59
CA PHE A 423 -3.72 -10.49 20.37
C PHE A 423 -4.13 -11.69 19.51
N LEU A 424 -4.46 -12.83 20.11
CA LEU A 424 -5.01 -13.98 19.39
C LEU A 424 -6.33 -13.63 18.68
N LEU A 425 -7.28 -13.02 19.40
CA LEU A 425 -8.59 -12.65 18.85
C LEU A 425 -8.45 -11.66 17.69
N VAL A 426 -7.57 -10.67 17.81
CA VAL A 426 -7.29 -9.69 16.76
C VAL A 426 -6.61 -10.36 15.55
N GLY A 427 -5.68 -11.29 15.78
CA GLY A 427 -5.05 -12.09 14.72
C GLY A 427 -6.05 -12.98 13.97
N LEU A 428 -6.97 -13.63 14.68
CA LEU A 428 -8.04 -14.44 14.09
C LEU A 428 -9.03 -13.56 13.31
N ALA A 429 -9.44 -12.42 13.88
CA ALA A 429 -10.29 -11.46 13.19
C ALA A 429 -9.63 -10.95 11.90
N ASN A 430 -8.32 -10.67 11.94
CA ASN A 430 -7.54 -10.29 10.76
C ASN A 430 -7.55 -11.40 9.71
N ALA A 431 -7.40 -12.67 10.11
CA ALA A 431 -7.48 -13.81 9.19
C ALA A 431 -8.86 -13.92 8.52
N VAL A 432 -9.94 -13.73 9.28
CA VAL A 432 -11.32 -13.75 8.76
C VAL A 432 -11.56 -12.59 7.79
N VAL A 433 -11.16 -11.37 8.16
CA VAL A 433 -11.29 -10.17 7.31
C VAL A 433 -10.47 -10.33 6.03
N ALA A 434 -9.22 -10.81 6.13
CA ALA A 434 -8.37 -11.06 4.98
C ALA A 434 -9.00 -12.09 4.03
N PHE A 435 -9.45 -13.22 4.57
CA PHE A 435 -10.12 -14.26 3.79
C PHE A 435 -11.37 -13.73 3.09
N TYR A 436 -12.21 -12.98 3.80
CA TYR A 436 -13.42 -12.36 3.24
C TYR A 436 -13.09 -11.35 2.12
N ILE A 437 -12.10 -10.48 2.32
CA ILE A 437 -11.68 -9.51 1.29
C ILE A 437 -11.16 -10.23 0.04
N PHE A 438 -10.45 -11.36 0.17
CA PHE A 438 -9.96 -12.10 -1.00
C PHE A 438 -11.06 -12.84 -1.75
N LEU A 439 -12.14 -13.22 -1.08
CA LEU A 439 -13.35 -13.71 -1.75
C LEU A 439 -14.08 -12.58 -2.51
N LEU A 440 -14.10 -11.37 -1.96
CA LEU A 440 -14.73 -10.20 -2.58
C LEU A 440 -13.90 -9.56 -3.70
N VAL A 441 -12.58 -9.59 -3.58
CA VAL A 441 -11.63 -9.00 -4.54
C VAL A 441 -10.57 -10.03 -4.93
N PRO A 442 -10.97 -10.96 -5.81
CA PRO A 442 -10.14 -12.06 -6.28
C PRO A 442 -8.84 -11.68 -6.94
N GLU A 443 -8.81 -10.47 -7.50
CA GLU A 443 -7.64 -9.91 -8.16
C GLU A 443 -6.43 -9.91 -7.22
N TYR A 444 -6.62 -9.64 -5.92
CA TYR A 444 -5.55 -9.73 -4.93
C TYR A 444 -4.97 -11.14 -4.84
N LEU A 445 -5.80 -12.17 -4.81
CA LEU A 445 -5.36 -13.57 -4.72
C LEU A 445 -4.66 -14.00 -6.00
N LEU A 446 -5.23 -13.66 -7.16
CA LEU A 446 -4.64 -13.95 -8.47
C LEU A 446 -3.26 -13.30 -8.62
N ARG A 447 -3.16 -12.02 -8.26
CA ARG A 447 -1.91 -11.26 -8.26
C ARG A 447 -0.90 -11.84 -7.28
N PHE A 448 -1.34 -12.23 -6.08
CA PHE A 448 -0.49 -12.91 -5.11
C PHE A 448 0.06 -14.24 -5.65
N VAL A 449 -0.80 -15.11 -6.22
CA VAL A 449 -0.38 -16.38 -6.82
C VAL A 449 0.58 -16.14 -7.99
N ALA A 450 0.27 -15.17 -8.86
CA ALA A 450 1.12 -14.79 -9.98
C ALA A 450 2.49 -14.29 -9.50
N TRP A 451 2.49 -13.45 -8.47
CA TRP A 451 3.69 -12.94 -7.83
C TRP A 451 4.53 -14.07 -7.21
N VAL A 452 3.93 -14.95 -6.40
CA VAL A 452 4.60 -16.12 -5.81
C VAL A 452 5.18 -17.03 -6.89
N ALA A 453 4.42 -17.34 -7.93
CA ALA A 453 4.91 -18.15 -9.06
C ALA A 453 6.12 -17.47 -9.72
N SER A 454 6.03 -16.16 -9.99
CA SER A 454 7.09 -15.40 -10.66
C SER A 454 8.38 -15.22 -9.84
N ARG A 455 8.34 -15.42 -8.52
CA ARG A 455 9.47 -15.16 -7.60
C ARG A 455 10.02 -16.43 -6.95
N CYS A 456 9.14 -17.30 -6.47
CA CYS A 456 9.50 -18.49 -5.71
C CYS A 456 9.63 -19.73 -6.60
N VAL A 457 8.92 -19.78 -7.74
CA VAL A 457 8.94 -20.94 -8.66
C VAL A 457 9.78 -20.66 -9.90
N TYR A 458 9.67 -19.45 -10.44
CA TYR A 458 10.39 -19.03 -11.64
C TYR A 458 11.38 -17.90 -11.33
N ARG A 459 12.56 -17.93 -11.97
CA ARG A 459 13.43 -16.76 -12.08
C ARG A 459 12.95 -15.91 -13.27
N PHE A 460 11.80 -15.27 -13.09
CA PHE A 460 11.09 -14.59 -14.17
C PHE A 460 11.75 -13.24 -14.50
N LYS A 461 12.37 -13.11 -15.68
CA LYS A 461 12.95 -11.83 -16.15
C LYS A 461 12.03 -11.21 -17.20
N VAL A 462 11.64 -9.97 -17.00
CA VAL A 462 10.85 -9.21 -17.97
C VAL A 462 11.77 -8.17 -18.62
N THR A 463 11.69 -8.03 -19.94
CA THR A 463 12.35 -6.96 -20.71
C THR A 463 11.30 -6.21 -21.52
N GLY A 464 11.45 -4.89 -21.64
CA GLY A 464 10.51 -4.05 -22.39
C GLY A 464 9.17 -3.80 -21.69
N ASP A 465 9.05 -4.03 -20.37
CA ASP A 465 7.83 -3.79 -19.60
C ASP A 465 7.31 -2.34 -19.70
N ALA A 466 8.18 -1.39 -20.06
CA ALA A 466 7.81 0.00 -20.35
C ALA A 466 6.87 0.15 -21.56
N HIS A 467 6.81 -0.84 -22.46
CA HIS A 467 5.90 -0.85 -23.60
C HIS A 467 4.47 -1.28 -23.22
N ILE A 468 4.25 -1.79 -22.00
CA ILE A 468 2.91 -2.14 -21.53
C ILE A 468 2.22 -0.85 -21.04
N PRO A 469 1.10 -0.43 -21.65
CA PRO A 469 0.43 0.79 -21.27
C PRO A 469 -0.19 0.67 -19.88
N THR A 470 -0.02 1.72 -19.07
CA THR A 470 -0.61 1.81 -17.73
C THR A 470 -2.06 2.30 -17.76
N GLU A 471 -2.46 2.96 -18.85
CA GLU A 471 -3.81 3.49 -19.10
C GLU A 471 -4.22 3.25 -20.56
N GLY A 472 -5.53 3.28 -20.83
CA GLY A 472 -6.09 3.07 -22.18
C GLY A 472 -6.18 1.59 -22.61
N ALA A 473 -6.92 1.37 -23.70
CA ALA A 473 -7.14 0.06 -24.28
C ALA A 473 -5.90 -0.44 -25.04
N ALA A 474 -5.58 -1.72 -24.95
CA ALA A 474 -4.56 -2.34 -25.79
C ALA A 474 -4.77 -3.86 -25.92
N ILE A 475 -4.32 -4.43 -27.04
CA ILE A 475 -4.31 -5.88 -27.25
C ILE A 475 -2.89 -6.41 -27.02
N ILE A 476 -2.74 -7.35 -26.10
CA ILE A 476 -1.49 -8.07 -25.85
C ILE A 476 -1.51 -9.37 -26.65
N VAL A 477 -0.52 -9.57 -27.52
CA VAL A 477 -0.37 -10.77 -28.34
C VAL A 477 0.86 -11.53 -27.86
N CYS A 478 0.69 -12.81 -27.47
CA CYS A 478 1.81 -13.62 -26.99
C CYS A 478 1.77 -15.05 -27.51
N ASN A 479 2.93 -15.72 -27.53
CA ASN A 479 3.03 -17.14 -27.81
C ASN A 479 2.48 -18.01 -26.65
N HIS A 480 2.02 -19.23 -26.96
CA HIS A 480 1.35 -20.11 -26.01
C HIS A 480 2.10 -21.43 -25.78
N VAL A 481 2.97 -21.42 -24.76
CA VAL A 481 3.93 -22.48 -24.45
C VAL A 481 3.47 -23.39 -23.31
N SER A 482 2.71 -22.88 -22.33
CA SER A 482 2.36 -23.61 -21.11
C SER A 482 1.01 -23.20 -20.52
N TYR A 483 0.53 -23.98 -19.55
CA TYR A 483 -0.68 -23.65 -18.78
C TYR A 483 -0.51 -22.44 -17.83
N VAL A 484 0.71 -21.94 -17.59
CA VAL A 484 1.00 -20.84 -16.66
C VAL A 484 1.25 -19.52 -17.39
N ASP A 485 1.15 -19.50 -18.73
CA ASP A 485 1.45 -18.33 -19.56
C ASP A 485 0.62 -17.10 -19.15
N ALA A 486 -0.70 -17.29 -18.99
CA ALA A 486 -1.60 -16.22 -18.55
C ALA A 486 -1.21 -15.67 -17.16
N VAL A 487 -0.76 -16.54 -16.25
CA VAL A 487 -0.34 -16.15 -14.90
C VAL A 487 0.95 -15.31 -14.96
N LEU A 488 1.90 -15.67 -15.82
CA LEU A 488 3.15 -14.91 -15.99
C LEU A 488 2.91 -13.57 -16.69
N LEU A 489 2.02 -13.51 -17.68
CA LEU A 489 1.61 -12.25 -18.28
C LEU A 489 0.92 -11.34 -17.25
N MET A 490 0.03 -11.87 -16.42
CA MET A 490 -0.56 -11.11 -15.30
C MET A 490 0.50 -10.58 -14.33
N ALA A 491 1.52 -11.39 -13.99
CA ALA A 491 2.61 -10.99 -13.12
C ALA A 491 3.50 -9.89 -13.72
N ALA A 492 3.62 -9.83 -15.04
CA ALA A 492 4.42 -8.82 -15.73
C ALA A 492 3.68 -7.51 -15.96
N SER A 493 2.35 -7.54 -16.05
CA SER A 493 1.56 -6.36 -16.39
C SER A 493 1.34 -5.42 -15.20
N PRO A 494 1.49 -4.10 -15.39
CA PRO A 494 1.25 -3.10 -14.35
C PRO A 494 -0.23 -2.95 -13.98
N ARG A 495 -1.15 -3.45 -14.82
CA ARG A 495 -2.61 -3.39 -14.61
C ARG A 495 -3.31 -4.71 -14.98
N PRO A 496 -4.56 -4.94 -14.56
CA PRO A 496 -5.32 -6.15 -14.92
C PRO A 496 -5.43 -6.34 -16.43
N MET A 497 -5.42 -7.59 -16.87
CA MET A 497 -5.68 -7.98 -18.26
C MET A 497 -6.75 -9.08 -18.29
N ARG A 498 -7.60 -9.03 -19.31
CA ARG A 498 -8.61 -10.07 -19.57
C ARG A 498 -8.11 -10.97 -20.68
N PHE A 499 -8.29 -12.28 -20.52
CA PHE A 499 -7.82 -13.28 -21.47
C PHE A 499 -8.97 -13.90 -22.25
N LEU A 500 -8.78 -14.14 -23.54
CA LEU A 500 -9.59 -15.14 -24.25
C LEU A 500 -9.08 -16.54 -23.91
N MET A 501 -9.96 -17.41 -23.43
CA MET A 501 -9.62 -18.74 -22.93
C MET A 501 -10.61 -19.80 -23.43
N ASP A 502 -10.13 -21.01 -23.67
CA ASP A 502 -10.97 -22.14 -24.09
C ASP A 502 -12.11 -22.39 -23.07
N HIS A 503 -13.35 -22.39 -23.56
CA HIS A 503 -14.56 -22.60 -22.76
C HIS A 503 -14.55 -23.89 -21.92
N ARG A 504 -13.78 -24.92 -22.30
CA ARG A 504 -13.67 -26.19 -21.57
C ARG A 504 -12.95 -26.03 -20.24
N ILE A 505 -12.03 -25.07 -20.12
CA ILE A 505 -11.33 -24.77 -18.86
C ILE A 505 -12.32 -24.34 -17.78
N PHE A 506 -13.41 -23.67 -18.17
CA PHE A 506 -14.45 -23.19 -17.28
C PHE A 506 -15.34 -24.30 -16.69
N LYS A 507 -15.18 -25.55 -17.16
CA LYS A 507 -15.86 -26.74 -16.63
C LYS A 507 -15.06 -27.44 -15.53
N VAL A 508 -13.77 -27.13 -15.38
CA VAL A 508 -12.91 -27.71 -14.35
C VAL A 508 -13.25 -27.08 -12.99
N PRO A 509 -13.55 -27.87 -11.93
CA PRO A 509 -13.83 -27.34 -10.60
C PRO A 509 -12.66 -26.50 -10.07
N VAL A 510 -12.95 -25.44 -9.30
CA VAL A 510 -11.98 -24.46 -8.77
C VAL A 510 -11.31 -23.59 -9.85
N LEU A 511 -10.70 -24.19 -10.87
CA LEU A 511 -10.01 -23.47 -11.95
C LEU A 511 -10.99 -22.66 -12.80
N GLY A 512 -12.13 -23.25 -13.15
CA GLY A 512 -13.20 -22.56 -13.85
C GLY A 512 -13.84 -21.46 -13.00
N TRP A 513 -13.94 -21.67 -11.68
CA TRP A 513 -14.37 -20.60 -10.75
C TRP A 513 -13.36 -19.45 -10.77
N LEU A 514 -12.07 -19.74 -10.62
CA LEU A 514 -10.97 -18.76 -10.60
C LEU A 514 -10.88 -17.93 -11.90
N PHE A 515 -11.08 -18.53 -13.08
CA PHE A 515 -11.03 -17.78 -14.34
C PHE A 515 -12.29 -16.95 -14.62
N ARG A 516 -13.48 -17.40 -14.18
CA ARG A 516 -14.69 -16.52 -14.19
C ARG A 516 -14.48 -15.30 -13.32
N LEU A 517 -13.86 -15.54 -12.19
CA LEU A 517 -13.53 -14.57 -11.18
C LEU A 517 -12.48 -13.55 -11.68
N ALA A 518 -11.54 -14.00 -12.52
CA ALA A 518 -10.59 -13.17 -13.26
C ALA A 518 -11.21 -12.42 -14.47
N LYS A 519 -12.51 -12.55 -14.70
CA LYS A 519 -13.22 -12.03 -15.90
C LYS A 519 -12.60 -12.50 -17.22
N ALA A 520 -12.07 -13.72 -17.26
CA ALA A 520 -11.62 -14.33 -18.51
C ALA A 520 -12.82 -14.60 -19.44
N ILE A 521 -12.61 -14.42 -20.73
CA ILE A 521 -13.63 -14.55 -21.78
C ILE A 521 -13.59 -15.98 -22.31
N PRO A 522 -14.64 -16.80 -22.08
CA PRO A 522 -14.71 -18.13 -22.67
C PRO A 522 -14.91 -18.02 -24.18
N ILE A 523 -14.10 -18.73 -24.96
CA ILE A 523 -14.26 -18.86 -26.41
C ILE A 523 -14.38 -20.33 -26.79
N ALA A 524 -15.36 -20.63 -27.64
CA ALA A 524 -15.56 -21.94 -28.26
C ALA A 524 -15.15 -21.87 -29.75
N PRO A 525 -14.71 -22.98 -30.36
CA PRO A 525 -14.51 -23.02 -31.81
C PRO A 525 -15.80 -22.67 -32.55
N GLN A 526 -15.71 -21.87 -33.62
CA GLN A 526 -16.89 -21.45 -34.40
C GLN A 526 -17.73 -22.63 -34.92
N LYS A 527 -17.08 -23.77 -35.23
CA LYS A 527 -17.76 -25.00 -35.68
C LYS A 527 -18.53 -25.72 -34.57
N GLU A 528 -18.15 -25.51 -33.31
CA GLU A 528 -18.76 -26.16 -32.14
C GLU A 528 -19.92 -25.32 -31.60
N ASP A 529 -19.70 -24.01 -31.44
CA ASP A 529 -20.72 -23.07 -30.95
C ASP A 529 -20.52 -21.68 -31.58
N PRO A 530 -21.23 -21.37 -32.69
CA PRO A 530 -21.15 -20.07 -33.35
C PRO A 530 -21.58 -18.91 -32.46
N VAL A 531 -22.55 -19.13 -31.55
CA VAL A 531 -23.11 -18.08 -30.69
C VAL A 531 -22.10 -17.71 -29.62
N ALA A 532 -21.51 -18.70 -28.94
CA ALA A 532 -20.45 -18.46 -27.97
C ALA A 532 -19.19 -17.86 -28.60
N TYR A 533 -18.87 -18.26 -29.85
CA TYR A 533 -17.79 -17.64 -30.61
C TYR A 533 -18.03 -16.15 -30.82
N GLU A 534 -19.19 -15.75 -31.34
CA GLU A 534 -19.51 -14.33 -31.57
C GLU A 534 -19.61 -13.51 -30.26
N ALA A 535 -20.19 -14.11 -29.21
CA ALA A 535 -20.25 -13.48 -27.88
C ALA A 535 -18.86 -13.21 -27.30
N ALA A 536 -17.87 -14.07 -27.55
CA ALA A 536 -16.50 -13.87 -27.10
C ALA A 536 -15.85 -12.65 -27.76
N PHE A 537 -16.07 -12.43 -29.07
CA PHE A 537 -15.57 -11.24 -29.77
C PHE A 537 -16.26 -9.96 -29.32
N GLU A 538 -17.56 -10.03 -29.00
CA GLU A 538 -18.27 -8.86 -28.46
C GLU A 538 -17.80 -8.52 -27.04
N ALA A 539 -17.60 -9.54 -26.19
CA ALA A 539 -17.01 -9.35 -24.88
C ALA A 539 -15.60 -8.76 -24.99
N ALA A 540 -14.78 -9.21 -25.95
CA ALA A 540 -13.45 -8.70 -26.21
C ALA A 540 -13.47 -7.21 -26.63
N ALA A 541 -14.37 -6.82 -27.53
CA ALA A 541 -14.56 -5.42 -27.90
C ALA A 541 -15.03 -4.57 -26.70
N ALA A 542 -15.91 -5.11 -25.85
CA ALA A 542 -16.34 -4.44 -24.63
C ALA A 542 -15.18 -4.16 -23.65
N VAL A 543 -14.21 -5.09 -23.52
CA VAL A 543 -12.98 -4.84 -22.74
C VAL A 543 -12.23 -3.62 -23.25
N LEU A 544 -12.09 -3.50 -24.57
CA LEU A 544 -11.37 -2.40 -25.19
C LEU A 544 -12.15 -1.08 -25.05
N ARG A 545 -13.49 -1.10 -25.14
CA ARG A 545 -14.35 0.07 -24.83
C ARG A 545 -14.20 0.56 -23.40
N GLU A 546 -14.02 -0.36 -22.46
CA GLU A 546 -13.75 -0.04 -21.05
C GLU A 546 -12.32 0.48 -20.83
N GLY A 547 -11.48 0.50 -21.85
CA GLY A 547 -10.09 0.95 -21.76
C GLY A 547 -9.17 -0.07 -21.07
N ASP A 548 -9.54 -1.35 -21.05
CA ASP A 548 -8.81 -2.44 -20.41
C ASP A 548 -7.86 -3.19 -21.38
N LEU A 549 -6.90 -3.93 -20.81
CA LEU A 549 -5.99 -4.77 -21.57
C LEU A 549 -6.65 -6.10 -21.95
N LEU A 550 -6.59 -6.45 -23.22
CA LEU A 550 -7.05 -7.73 -23.73
C LEU A 550 -5.86 -8.58 -24.17
N ALA A 551 -5.63 -9.72 -23.50
CA ALA A 551 -4.58 -10.66 -23.87
C ALA A 551 -5.13 -11.82 -24.71
N ILE A 552 -4.44 -12.11 -25.81
CA ILE A 552 -4.80 -13.19 -26.73
C ILE A 552 -3.56 -13.99 -27.15
N PHE A 553 -3.76 -15.30 -27.21
CA PHE A 553 -2.80 -16.26 -27.74
C PHE A 553 -3.25 -16.70 -29.15
N PRO A 554 -2.75 -16.05 -30.22
CA PRO A 554 -3.29 -16.23 -31.57
C PRO A 554 -3.00 -17.61 -32.18
N GLU A 555 -2.16 -18.44 -31.56
CA GLU A 555 -1.95 -19.86 -31.92
C GLU A 555 -3.24 -20.69 -31.75
N GLY A 556 -4.12 -20.27 -30.83
CA GLY A 556 -5.40 -20.93 -30.54
C GLY A 556 -5.29 -22.27 -29.80
N GLY A 557 -4.10 -22.63 -29.33
CA GLY A 557 -3.83 -23.80 -28.49
C GLY A 557 -2.41 -23.78 -27.94
N ILE A 558 -2.17 -24.52 -26.85
CA ILE A 558 -0.82 -24.68 -26.28
C ILE A 558 0.02 -25.55 -27.20
N THR A 559 1.23 -25.08 -27.54
CA THR A 559 2.19 -25.80 -28.39
C THR A 559 2.48 -27.22 -27.87
N THR A 560 2.78 -28.12 -28.81
CA THR A 560 3.09 -29.52 -28.50
C THR A 560 4.55 -29.88 -28.76
N ASP A 561 5.30 -29.02 -29.44
CA ASP A 561 6.71 -29.22 -29.76
C ASP A 561 7.62 -28.10 -29.22
N GLY A 562 7.03 -27.02 -28.70
CA GLY A 562 7.74 -25.86 -28.18
C GLY A 562 8.07 -24.82 -29.24
N ALA A 563 7.70 -25.06 -30.51
CA ALA A 563 7.83 -24.09 -31.58
C ALA A 563 6.62 -23.14 -31.63
N LEU A 564 6.86 -21.93 -32.12
CA LEU A 564 5.83 -20.92 -32.38
C LEU A 564 4.92 -21.39 -33.52
N GLN A 565 3.61 -21.46 -33.26
CA GLN A 565 2.64 -21.88 -34.27
C GLN A 565 2.13 -20.71 -35.11
N PRO A 566 1.56 -20.96 -36.31
CA PRO A 566 0.95 -19.91 -37.12
C PRO A 566 -0.16 -19.16 -36.38
N PHE A 567 -0.19 -17.84 -36.55
CA PHE A 567 -1.16 -16.97 -35.88
C PHE A 567 -2.48 -16.92 -36.68
N LYS A 568 -3.60 -17.04 -35.95
CA LYS A 568 -4.95 -16.95 -36.54
C LYS A 568 -5.44 -15.50 -36.58
N GLY A 569 -6.34 -15.20 -37.52
CA GLY A 569 -6.93 -13.87 -37.73
C GLY A 569 -7.89 -13.35 -36.65
N GLY A 570 -7.94 -13.96 -35.46
CA GLY A 570 -8.82 -13.51 -34.38
C GLY A 570 -8.51 -12.08 -33.91
N VAL A 571 -7.23 -11.70 -33.90
CA VAL A 571 -6.81 -10.33 -33.54
C VAL A 571 -7.41 -9.29 -34.48
N MET A 572 -7.42 -9.57 -35.80
CA MET A 572 -7.94 -8.66 -36.82
C MET A 572 -9.43 -8.38 -36.61
N LYS A 573 -10.24 -9.42 -36.36
CA LYS A 573 -11.67 -9.25 -36.07
C LYS A 573 -11.95 -8.37 -34.86
N ILE A 574 -11.10 -8.44 -33.83
CA ILE A 574 -11.25 -7.61 -32.62
C ILE A 574 -10.89 -6.16 -32.94
N LEU A 575 -9.80 -5.93 -33.70
CA LEU A 575 -9.38 -4.61 -34.14
C LEU A 575 -10.43 -3.93 -35.02
N GLU A 576 -11.00 -4.66 -36.00
CA GLU A 576 -12.06 -4.16 -36.88
C GLU A 576 -13.29 -3.68 -36.09
N ARG A 577 -13.69 -4.41 -35.04
CA ARG A 577 -14.79 -3.98 -34.15
C ARG A 577 -14.43 -2.77 -33.32
N ALA A 578 -13.23 -2.74 -32.75
CA ALA A 578 -12.77 -1.59 -31.98
C ALA A 578 -12.70 -0.33 -32.84
N GLU A 579 -12.24 -0.45 -34.09
CA GLU A 579 -12.19 0.66 -35.05
C GLU A 579 -13.59 1.13 -35.46
N ALA A 580 -14.53 0.20 -35.66
CA ALA A 580 -15.95 0.55 -35.89
C ALA A 580 -16.57 1.34 -34.72
N ASP A 581 -16.10 1.09 -33.49
CA ASP A 581 -16.47 1.83 -32.28
C ASP A 581 -15.67 3.15 -32.11
N GLY A 582 -14.82 3.51 -33.08
CA GLY A 582 -13.99 4.72 -33.06
C GLY A 582 -12.75 4.63 -32.15
N LEU A 583 -12.36 3.42 -31.74
CA LEU A 583 -11.19 3.19 -30.89
C LEU A 583 -9.96 2.86 -31.72
N GLN A 584 -8.87 3.57 -31.45
CA GLN A 584 -7.54 3.23 -31.96
C GLN A 584 -6.79 2.42 -30.91
N VAL A 585 -6.71 1.11 -31.11
CA VAL A 585 -6.17 0.18 -30.12
C VAL A 585 -4.79 -0.33 -30.56
N PRO A 586 -3.72 -0.01 -29.81
CA PRO A 586 -2.40 -0.54 -30.10
C PRO A 586 -2.31 -2.04 -29.80
N VAL A 587 -1.48 -2.75 -30.57
CA VAL A 587 -1.17 -4.17 -30.37
C VAL A 587 0.27 -4.32 -29.89
N ILE A 588 0.46 -4.94 -28.73
CA ILE A 588 1.79 -5.13 -28.12
C ILE A 588 2.19 -6.59 -28.28
N PRO A 589 3.17 -6.91 -29.14
CA PRO A 589 3.71 -8.25 -29.27
C PRO A 589 4.59 -8.60 -28.07
N MET A 590 4.44 -9.82 -27.57
CA MET A 590 5.20 -10.36 -26.44
C MET A 590 5.66 -11.78 -26.73
N ALA A 591 6.82 -12.17 -26.18
CA ALA A 591 7.31 -13.54 -26.24
C ALA A 591 7.72 -14.06 -24.87
N LEU A 592 7.08 -15.15 -24.46
CA LEU A 592 7.47 -15.99 -23.35
C LEU A 592 8.60 -16.93 -23.77
N THR A 593 9.74 -16.82 -23.10
CA THR A 593 10.96 -17.60 -23.39
C THR A 593 11.27 -18.59 -22.29
N HIS A 594 11.91 -19.70 -22.67
CA HIS A 594 12.40 -20.77 -21.78
C HIS A 594 11.33 -21.52 -20.94
N LEU A 595 10.04 -21.34 -21.25
CA LEU A 595 8.93 -22.07 -20.61
C LEU A 595 8.78 -23.52 -21.07
N TRP A 596 9.17 -23.83 -22.30
CA TRP A 596 9.13 -25.19 -22.83
C TRP A 596 10.09 -26.10 -22.06
N GLY A 597 9.60 -27.22 -21.55
CA GLY A 597 10.32 -28.12 -20.64
C GLY A 597 10.12 -27.85 -19.15
N SER A 598 9.30 -26.85 -18.79
CA SER A 598 8.82 -26.65 -17.41
C SER A 598 7.73 -27.68 -17.03
N PHE A 599 7.43 -27.78 -15.73
CA PHE A 599 6.39 -28.68 -15.21
C PHE A 599 5.02 -28.50 -15.90
N PHE A 600 4.69 -27.29 -16.35
CA PHE A 600 3.40 -26.95 -16.95
C PHE A 600 3.40 -26.99 -18.48
N SER A 601 4.48 -27.43 -19.11
CA SER A 601 4.58 -27.61 -20.57
C SER A 601 4.29 -29.06 -20.98
N ARG A 602 3.79 -29.27 -22.20
CA ARG A 602 3.46 -30.61 -22.75
C ARG A 602 4.67 -31.36 -23.27
N VAL A 603 5.76 -31.36 -22.50
CA VAL A 603 7.04 -31.94 -22.94
C VAL A 603 7.13 -33.45 -22.71
N GLU A 604 6.33 -33.99 -21.78
CA GLU A 604 6.38 -35.39 -21.37
C GLU A 604 5.35 -36.21 -22.13
N MET A 605 5.69 -37.46 -22.45
CA MET A 605 4.74 -38.44 -22.99
C MET A 605 4.15 -39.25 -21.84
N HIS A 606 2.83 -39.24 -21.71
CA HIS A 606 2.10 -40.09 -20.77
C HIS A 606 0.99 -40.82 -21.54
N ASN A 607 0.99 -42.16 -21.48
CA ASN A 607 0.05 -43.02 -22.20
C ASN A 607 -0.08 -42.68 -23.70
N GLY A 608 1.06 -42.45 -24.38
CA GLY A 608 1.09 -42.12 -25.82
C GLY A 608 0.65 -40.70 -26.17
N THR A 609 0.30 -39.86 -25.18
CA THR A 609 -0.13 -38.47 -25.38
C THR A 609 0.82 -37.48 -24.72
N LYS A 610 1.15 -36.39 -25.42
CA LYS A 610 1.95 -35.30 -24.86
C LYS A 610 1.17 -34.58 -23.77
N THR A 611 1.63 -34.72 -22.53
CA THR A 611 0.90 -34.31 -21.32
C THR A 611 1.76 -33.39 -20.46
N ALA A 612 1.13 -32.39 -19.85
CA ALA A 612 1.79 -31.51 -18.88
C ALA A 612 1.68 -32.07 -17.45
N MET A 613 2.46 -31.51 -16.51
CA MET A 613 2.40 -31.83 -15.07
C MET A 613 2.77 -33.28 -14.69
N VAL A 614 3.58 -33.96 -15.50
CA VAL A 614 3.93 -35.37 -15.27
C VAL A 614 5.12 -35.54 -14.31
N ARG A 615 6.18 -34.73 -14.48
CA ARG A 615 7.40 -34.81 -13.65
C ARG A 615 7.67 -33.48 -12.95
N PRO A 616 7.31 -33.33 -11.66
CA PRO A 616 7.65 -32.12 -10.91
C PRO A 616 9.17 -31.94 -10.84
N PHE A 617 9.63 -30.68 -10.84
CA PHE A 617 11.03 -30.28 -10.74
C PHE A 617 11.99 -30.85 -11.80
N ARG A 618 11.51 -31.21 -13.01
CA ARG A 618 12.35 -31.70 -14.13
C ARG A 618 13.62 -30.88 -14.40
N ARG A 619 13.55 -29.56 -14.18
CA ARG A 619 14.65 -28.61 -14.37
C ARG A 619 15.11 -27.96 -13.05
N GLY A 620 14.72 -28.53 -11.91
CA GLY A 620 14.93 -27.98 -10.58
C GLY A 620 13.80 -27.03 -10.12
N VAL A 621 14.02 -26.39 -8.97
CA VAL A 621 13.03 -25.56 -8.25
C VAL A 621 12.98 -24.11 -8.74
N PHE A 622 13.97 -23.66 -9.54
CA PHE A 622 14.12 -22.25 -9.97
C PHE A 622 14.39 -22.12 -11.47
N ASN A 623 13.38 -22.42 -12.29
CA ASN A 623 13.52 -22.32 -13.74
C ASN A 623 13.65 -20.88 -14.21
N ARG A 624 14.65 -20.58 -15.06
CA ARG A 624 14.76 -19.30 -15.74
C ARG A 624 13.66 -19.23 -16.80
N VAL A 625 12.83 -18.20 -16.70
CA VAL A 625 11.75 -17.91 -17.65
C VAL A 625 11.84 -16.44 -17.99
N GLY A 626 11.66 -16.09 -19.26
CA GLY A 626 11.68 -14.71 -19.71
C GLY A 626 10.34 -14.28 -20.30
N LEU A 627 10.09 -12.98 -20.25
CA LEU A 627 9.09 -12.31 -21.07
C LEU A 627 9.76 -11.12 -21.75
N ASN A 628 9.74 -11.11 -23.08
CA ASN A 628 10.23 -10.00 -23.88
C ASN A 628 9.03 -9.27 -24.49
N VAL A 629 8.92 -7.98 -24.21
CA VAL A 629 7.81 -7.13 -24.66
C VAL A 629 8.31 -6.18 -25.75
N GLY A 630 7.74 -6.32 -26.95
CA GLY A 630 8.07 -5.49 -28.10
C GLY A 630 7.38 -4.13 -28.10
N GLU A 631 7.76 -3.28 -29.04
CA GLU A 631 7.15 -1.97 -29.22
C GLU A 631 5.67 -2.06 -29.65
N PRO A 632 4.80 -1.14 -29.21
CA PRO A 632 3.40 -1.11 -29.61
C PRO A 632 3.25 -0.86 -31.12
N LEU A 633 2.39 -1.65 -31.76
CA LEU A 633 2.02 -1.51 -33.17
C LEU A 633 0.68 -0.79 -33.29
N ALA A 634 0.56 0.14 -34.24
CA ALA A 634 -0.72 0.76 -34.58
C ALA A 634 -1.66 -0.26 -35.24
N SER A 635 -2.96 -0.17 -34.95
CA SER A 635 -4.04 -1.02 -35.47
C SER A 635 -3.92 -1.36 -36.96
N HIS A 636 -3.74 -0.33 -37.80
CA HIS A 636 -3.64 -0.46 -39.27
C HIS A 636 -2.38 -1.19 -39.78
N ALA A 637 -1.34 -1.31 -38.95
CA ALA A 637 -0.09 -1.97 -39.33
C ALA A 637 -0.07 -3.46 -38.93
N VAL A 638 -1.16 -3.97 -38.36
CA VAL A 638 -1.22 -5.33 -37.82
C VAL A 638 -1.66 -6.32 -38.89
N THR A 639 -0.89 -7.39 -39.05
CA THR A 639 -1.27 -8.60 -39.81
C THR A 639 -0.89 -9.84 -39.00
N PRO A 640 -1.58 -10.98 -39.16
CA PRO A 640 -1.22 -12.22 -38.46
C PRO A 640 0.24 -12.64 -38.72
N GLU A 641 0.69 -12.56 -39.97
CA GLU A 641 2.06 -12.90 -40.38
C GLU A 641 3.08 -11.90 -39.82
N GLY A 642 2.76 -10.60 -39.84
CA GLY A 642 3.60 -9.56 -39.26
C GLY A 642 3.76 -9.73 -37.74
N LEU A 643 2.66 -10.01 -37.03
CA LEU A 643 2.68 -10.31 -35.59
C LEU A 643 3.51 -11.56 -35.29
N HIS A 644 3.36 -12.62 -36.09
CA HIS A 644 4.14 -13.83 -35.93
C HIS A 644 5.64 -13.55 -36.05
N VAL A 645 6.06 -12.79 -37.07
CA VAL A 645 7.48 -12.39 -37.24
C VAL A 645 7.98 -11.56 -36.06
N ARG A 646 7.19 -10.60 -35.58
CA ARG A 646 7.56 -9.77 -34.41
C ARG A 646 7.70 -10.59 -33.14
N VAL A 647 6.78 -11.50 -32.86
CA VAL A 647 6.86 -12.39 -31.69
C VAL A 647 8.04 -13.36 -31.83
N ALA A 648 8.32 -13.88 -33.03
CA ALA A 648 9.48 -14.73 -33.28
C ALA A 648 10.81 -14.00 -33.01
N GLN A 649 10.93 -12.73 -33.39
CA GLN A 649 12.11 -11.91 -33.09
C GLN A 649 12.33 -11.73 -31.59
N LEU A 650 11.25 -11.65 -30.81
CA LEU A 650 11.32 -11.52 -29.35
C LEU A 650 11.67 -12.83 -28.63
N LEU A 651 11.69 -13.99 -29.31
CA LEU A 651 12.09 -15.27 -28.71
C LEU A 651 13.61 -15.44 -28.57
N HIS A 652 14.39 -14.64 -29.29
CA HIS A 652 15.85 -14.63 -29.34
C HIS A 652 16.41 -13.40 -28.62
#